data_AF-A0AB74HQC9-F1
#
_entry.id   AF-A0AB74HQC9-F1
#
_cell.length_a   1.000
_cell.length_b   1.000
_cell.length_c   1.000
_cell.angle_alpha   90.00
_cell.angle_beta   90.00
_cell.angle_gamma   90.00
#
_symmetry.space_group_name_H-M   'P 1'
#
loop_
_entity.id
_entity.type
_entity.pdbx_description
1 polymer ?
#
loop_
_entity_poly.entity_id
_entity_poly.type
_entity_poly.pdbx_seq_one_letter_code
_entity_poly.pdbx_strand_id
1 'polypeptide(L)'
;MIMILYFVTMFVKYHFYTGKGLTMNTQKIWSFLVTNLVPEEDTKFTYEEFNKWMIDSPTEAMVYLDGIFQSLTLKRMYMLAKNTKRPALSERYFDRHVIKFGWQKLKVELNASMKELKWAHRYIELSDLYTKRNLLKIETLEAFEKLISLGEVYLNETENSSGLYDSDVFTKEEILDDSEEHRVKPITFSEPPTQEIKETIPEDTTVEDNVNDSFTTENLLAQKDTVTEDIVSSIDINGDATTSKLLDKLRMLQSSSKESVVNADSFGEFREYMHIDRPIQYSLIETLEAIDNESTPQLILLSGSVGDGKSHLLAYIKEKHSHLVKDFRIHNDSTESFDPSKNSIETLDSVLSSFYKQDSETKHLLIAINLGVLHNFYNFAASENRYESLRNFIDDSDIFGNGEHIVYSNKSLHLLNIAGFQTYSLGTNGAESLFFSKILEKVVLTSNDNPFYDAYCEDVNNGIQSIIHDNYDFLSNLAVRESVENVVIQTMVKEKLIISTRAFYNFIFDILAPSNLSLEPDKPNAALPNLIFGHPDRSIILNALHRIDPVSFRTDFFDQLITKYVLAQQPQDIAKNALGDMAEIYRFIHHAPENTDTMNALGSFLIRSYSLLNPQETDRTYLDFLKYLKAYYLGDGESIESLFELIREVIYLWRGSPRENYLYIDGANNDYRVAYPFQAEEIVDERLFASAENKDSDFYRFSPFIRIGFEVGGKEILFDLDYKLYSLLVKIQDGYRPNRNDLRDAVQFIDFYDELIRYTDKSKSILLVSTHDGSMVELTKPKFSKSKFEVRKVKQ
;
A
#
# COMPACT_ATOMS: atom_id res chain seq x y z
N MET A 1 -41.40 7.03 14.82
CA MET A 1 -42.11 8.02 13.96
C MET A 1 -41.18 9.12 13.42
N ILE A 2 -40.21 9.61 14.19
CA ILE A 2 -39.21 10.60 13.72
C ILE A 2 -38.17 9.99 12.75
N MET A 3 -37.81 8.70 12.93
CA MET A 3 -36.92 7.98 12.01
C MET A 3 -37.55 7.72 10.62
N ILE A 4 -38.88 7.54 10.58
CA ILE A 4 -39.64 7.41 9.33
C ILE A 4 -39.71 8.75 8.60
N LEU A 5 -39.80 9.86 9.34
CA LEU A 5 -39.75 11.20 8.73
C LEU A 5 -38.36 11.49 8.13
N TYR A 6 -37.28 11.02 8.77
CA TYR A 6 -35.91 11.16 8.26
C TYR A 6 -35.67 10.34 6.99
N PHE A 7 -36.11 9.07 6.98
CA PHE A 7 -36.07 8.22 5.79
C PHE A 7 -36.98 8.72 4.68
N VAL A 8 -38.16 9.26 4.98
CA VAL A 8 -39.03 9.89 3.96
C VAL A 8 -38.40 11.18 3.43
N THR A 9 -37.70 11.99 4.23
CA THR A 9 -36.91 13.12 3.69
C THR A 9 -35.69 12.69 2.87
N MET A 10 -35.07 11.56 3.18
CA MET A 10 -33.98 11.00 2.36
C MET A 10 -34.49 10.35 1.07
N PHE A 11 -35.63 9.64 1.11
CA PHE A 11 -36.26 9.04 -0.07
C PHE A 11 -36.89 10.11 -0.97
N VAL A 12 -37.44 11.18 -0.39
CA VAL A 12 -37.88 12.38 -1.12
C VAL A 12 -36.67 13.14 -1.70
N LYS A 13 -35.50 13.16 -1.03
CA LYS A 13 -34.25 13.64 -1.65
C LYS A 13 -33.76 12.71 -2.77
N TYR A 14 -33.86 11.39 -2.61
CA TYR A 14 -33.40 10.41 -3.60
C TYR A 14 -34.25 10.43 -4.88
N HIS A 15 -35.57 10.64 -4.76
CA HIS A 15 -36.46 10.89 -5.90
C HIS A 15 -36.38 12.32 -6.46
N PHE A 16 -35.82 13.29 -5.71
CA PHE A 16 -35.50 14.62 -6.23
C PHE A 16 -34.18 14.68 -7.02
N TYR A 17 -33.34 13.63 -6.96
CA TYR A 17 -32.03 13.60 -7.62
C TYR A 17 -31.91 12.65 -8.82
N THR A 18 -32.94 11.83 -9.10
CA THR A 18 -33.07 11.13 -10.39
C THR A 18 -34.01 11.84 -11.36
N GLY A 19 -34.33 13.11 -11.11
CA GLY A 19 -35.38 13.83 -11.84
C GLY A 19 -35.31 15.36 -11.75
N LYS A 20 -34.12 15.95 -11.61
CA LYS A 20 -33.90 17.37 -11.95
C LYS A 20 -32.81 17.45 -13.01
N GLY A 21 -33.19 18.01 -14.15
CA GLY A 21 -32.36 18.11 -15.33
C GLY A 21 -31.05 18.83 -15.10
N LEU A 22 -30.17 18.64 -16.09
CA LEU A 22 -28.97 19.43 -16.36
C LEU A 22 -28.98 20.78 -15.65
N THR A 23 -28.08 20.99 -14.71
CA THR A 23 -27.62 22.34 -14.47
C THR A 23 -26.79 22.71 -15.69
N MET A 24 -27.35 23.52 -16.59
CA MET A 24 -26.64 24.15 -17.72
C MET A 24 -25.30 24.78 -17.28
N ASN A 25 -25.18 25.10 -15.98
CA ASN A 25 -23.98 25.57 -15.30
C ASN A 25 -22.85 24.53 -15.21
N THR A 26 -23.13 23.25 -14.88
CA THR A 26 -22.10 22.21 -14.73
C THR A 26 -21.41 21.90 -16.04
N GLN A 27 -22.16 21.80 -17.14
CA GLN A 27 -21.59 21.60 -18.48
C GLN A 27 -20.74 22.79 -18.93
N LYS A 28 -21.18 24.03 -18.61
CA LYS A 28 -20.39 25.24 -18.88
C LYS A 28 -19.08 25.26 -18.10
N ILE A 29 -19.12 24.97 -16.80
CA ILE A 29 -17.92 24.92 -15.96
C ILE A 29 -16.99 23.81 -16.45
N TRP A 30 -17.51 22.62 -16.75
CA TRP A 30 -16.71 21.52 -17.30
C TRP A 30 -16.03 21.91 -18.61
N SER A 31 -16.78 22.49 -19.55
CA SER A 31 -16.22 22.97 -20.81
C SER A 31 -15.12 24.00 -20.58
N PHE A 32 -15.30 24.94 -19.64
CA PHE A 32 -14.27 25.91 -19.30
C PHE A 32 -13.01 25.24 -18.73
N LEU A 33 -13.16 24.32 -17.77
CA LEU A 33 -12.04 23.63 -17.15
C LEU A 33 -11.24 22.82 -18.19
N VAL A 34 -11.91 22.03 -19.03
CA VAL A 34 -11.25 21.23 -20.07
C VAL A 34 -10.60 22.10 -21.14
N THR A 35 -11.25 23.19 -21.57
CA THR A 35 -10.65 24.08 -22.58
C THR A 35 -9.40 24.80 -22.06
N ASN A 36 -9.39 25.25 -20.80
CA ASN A 36 -8.38 26.17 -20.26
C ASN A 36 -7.34 25.56 -19.31
N LEU A 37 -7.56 24.34 -18.82
CA LEU A 37 -6.68 23.67 -17.83
C LEU A 37 -6.10 22.35 -18.31
N VAL A 38 -6.69 21.73 -19.34
CA VAL A 38 -6.12 20.54 -19.98
C VAL A 38 -5.17 21.01 -21.10
N PRO A 39 -3.91 20.53 -21.12
CA PRO A 39 -2.95 20.86 -22.17
C PRO A 39 -3.49 20.59 -23.58
N GLU A 40 -2.96 21.27 -24.60
CA GLU A 40 -3.42 21.06 -25.99
C GLU A 40 -3.03 19.68 -26.53
N GLU A 41 -1.93 19.12 -26.03
CA GLU A 41 -1.47 17.76 -26.34
C GLU A 41 -2.31 16.64 -25.71
N ASP A 42 -3.14 16.94 -24.71
CA ASP A 42 -3.96 15.96 -24.00
C ASP A 42 -5.39 15.87 -24.58
N THR A 43 -6.01 14.69 -24.46
CA THR A 43 -7.36 14.47 -24.98
C THR A 43 -8.39 15.26 -24.16
N LYS A 44 -9.21 16.06 -24.84
CA LYS A 44 -10.28 16.88 -24.24
C LYS A 44 -11.61 16.18 -24.40
N PHE A 45 -12.24 15.82 -23.28
CA PHE A 45 -13.53 15.12 -23.28
C PHE A 45 -14.70 16.09 -23.10
N THR A 46 -15.76 15.89 -23.88
CA THR A 46 -17.04 16.52 -23.61
C THR A 46 -17.61 16.02 -22.28
N TYR A 47 -18.55 16.78 -21.69
CA TYR A 47 -19.19 16.35 -20.45
C TYR A 47 -19.89 15.00 -20.59
N GLU A 48 -20.53 14.74 -21.74
CA GLU A 48 -21.26 13.48 -21.98
C GLU A 48 -20.31 12.28 -22.07
N GLU A 49 -19.21 12.42 -22.79
CA GLU A 49 -18.15 11.41 -22.88
C GLU A 49 -17.53 11.15 -21.51
N PHE A 50 -17.19 12.23 -20.79
CA PHE A 50 -16.57 12.12 -19.47
C PHE A 50 -17.52 11.53 -18.43
N ASN A 51 -18.80 11.89 -18.46
CA ASN A 51 -19.82 11.33 -17.58
C ASN A 51 -20.03 9.83 -17.83
N LYS A 52 -19.96 9.38 -19.09
CA LYS A 52 -19.96 7.96 -19.41
C LYS A 52 -18.69 7.28 -18.87
N TRP A 53 -17.53 7.91 -19.02
CA TRP A 53 -16.26 7.37 -18.54
C TRP A 53 -16.21 7.25 -17.00
N MET A 54 -16.78 8.20 -16.25
CA MET A 54 -16.92 8.10 -14.78
C MET A 54 -17.80 6.92 -14.35
N ILE A 55 -18.68 6.42 -15.21
CA ILE A 55 -19.54 5.26 -14.94
C ILE A 55 -18.81 3.98 -15.28
N ASP A 56 -18.16 3.95 -16.45
CA ASP A 56 -17.55 2.75 -17.02
C ASP A 56 -16.18 2.43 -16.36
N SER A 57 -15.37 3.46 -16.09
CA SER A 57 -14.04 3.34 -15.48
C SER A 57 -13.79 4.46 -14.43
N PRO A 58 -14.38 4.39 -13.22
CA PRO A 58 -14.32 5.47 -12.23
C PRO A 58 -12.89 5.84 -11.78
N THR A 59 -11.99 4.86 -11.66
CA THR A 59 -10.58 5.08 -11.29
C THR A 59 -9.81 5.84 -12.36
N GLU A 60 -9.96 5.45 -13.63
CA GLU A 60 -9.28 6.12 -14.76
C GLU A 60 -9.78 7.55 -14.94
N ALA A 61 -11.10 7.75 -14.82
CA ALA A 61 -11.69 9.08 -14.86
C ALA A 61 -11.15 9.98 -13.74
N MET A 62 -10.88 9.44 -12.55
CA MET A 62 -10.29 10.20 -11.45
C MET A 62 -8.86 10.66 -11.74
N VAL A 63 -8.03 9.83 -12.38
CA VAL A 63 -6.66 10.22 -12.80
C VAL A 63 -6.70 11.42 -13.74
N TYR A 64 -7.69 11.47 -14.65
CA TYR A 64 -7.89 12.61 -15.52
C TYR A 64 -8.31 13.87 -14.74
N LEU A 65 -9.18 13.73 -13.73
CA LEU A 65 -9.58 14.85 -12.88
C LEU A 65 -8.42 15.42 -12.07
N ASP A 66 -7.47 14.59 -11.61
CA ASP A 66 -6.33 15.04 -10.81
C ASP A 66 -5.49 16.09 -11.55
N GLY A 67 -5.25 15.88 -12.85
CA GLY A 67 -4.55 16.84 -13.69
C GLY A 67 -5.27 18.20 -13.75
N ILE A 68 -6.60 18.17 -13.91
CA ILE A 68 -7.43 19.38 -13.91
C ILE A 68 -7.42 20.05 -12.53
N PHE A 69 -7.50 19.28 -11.45
CA PHE A 69 -7.48 19.78 -10.08
C PHE A 69 -6.15 20.46 -9.73
N GLN A 70 -5.03 19.88 -10.13
CA GLN A 70 -3.71 20.46 -9.90
C GLN A 70 -3.55 21.79 -10.66
N SER A 71 -3.90 21.81 -11.95
CA SER A 71 -3.90 23.02 -12.77
C SER A 71 -4.82 24.11 -12.21
N LEU A 72 -6.04 23.74 -11.78
CA LEU A 72 -6.98 24.67 -11.15
C LEU A 72 -6.42 25.24 -9.84
N THR A 73 -5.80 24.40 -9.02
CA THR A 73 -5.21 24.79 -7.72
C THR A 73 -4.08 25.81 -7.91
N LEU A 74 -3.18 25.58 -8.87
CA LEU A 74 -2.10 26.53 -9.18
C LEU A 74 -2.65 27.86 -9.69
N LYS A 75 -3.62 27.86 -10.62
CA LYS A 75 -4.26 29.10 -11.09
C LYS A 75 -4.99 29.84 -9.96
N ARG A 76 -5.65 29.10 -9.06
CA ARG A 76 -6.31 29.67 -7.88
C ARG A 76 -5.30 30.33 -6.94
N MET A 77 -4.12 29.72 -6.74
CA MET A 77 -3.04 30.29 -5.94
C MET A 77 -2.57 31.64 -6.49
N TYR A 78 -2.25 31.72 -7.77
CA TYR A 78 -1.82 32.96 -8.40
C TYR A 78 -2.92 34.04 -8.36
N MET A 79 -4.18 33.66 -8.57
CA MET A 79 -5.30 34.60 -8.49
C MET A 79 -5.50 35.16 -7.09
N LEU A 80 -5.45 34.32 -6.05
CA LEU A 80 -5.56 34.76 -4.66
C LEU A 80 -4.38 35.63 -4.24
N ALA A 81 -3.16 35.32 -4.68
CA ALA A 81 -1.98 36.15 -4.47
C ALA A 81 -2.16 37.56 -5.05
N LYS A 82 -2.66 37.62 -6.30
CA LYS A 82 -3.00 38.89 -6.97
C LYS A 82 -4.10 39.66 -6.23
N ASN A 83 -5.20 38.98 -5.86
CA ASN A 83 -6.35 39.61 -5.20
C ASN A 83 -6.02 40.12 -3.78
N THR A 84 -5.15 39.41 -3.06
CA THR A 84 -4.72 39.79 -1.70
C THR A 84 -3.48 40.70 -1.68
N LYS A 85 -2.87 40.97 -2.83
CA LYS A 85 -1.60 41.71 -2.97
C LYS A 85 -0.47 41.10 -2.11
N ARG A 86 -0.43 39.77 -2.04
CA ARG A 86 0.59 38.99 -1.31
C ARG A 86 1.45 38.21 -2.30
N PRO A 87 2.70 37.85 -1.96
CA PRO A 87 3.52 37.02 -2.83
C PRO A 87 2.86 35.67 -3.08
N ALA A 88 3.04 35.14 -4.29
CA ALA A 88 2.65 33.78 -4.62
C ALA A 88 3.41 32.77 -3.75
N LEU A 89 2.74 31.67 -3.42
CA LEU A 89 3.36 30.55 -2.71
C LEU A 89 4.23 29.75 -3.68
N SER A 90 5.26 29.08 -3.16
CA SER A 90 6.06 28.16 -3.98
C SER A 90 5.17 27.06 -4.56
N GLU A 91 5.32 26.78 -5.86
CA GLU A 91 4.59 25.71 -6.55
C GLU A 91 4.82 24.33 -5.93
N ARG A 92 5.96 24.13 -5.25
CA ARG A 92 6.28 22.90 -4.50
C ARG A 92 5.25 22.55 -3.43
N TYR A 93 4.53 23.53 -2.88
CA TYR A 93 3.44 23.27 -1.93
C TYR A 93 2.21 22.60 -2.58
N PHE A 94 2.16 22.55 -3.91
CA PHE A 94 1.07 21.99 -4.69
C PHE A 94 1.49 20.74 -5.47
N ASP A 95 2.66 20.18 -5.13
CA ASP A 95 3.02 18.82 -5.53
C ASP A 95 2.07 17.82 -4.88
N ARG A 96 1.76 16.72 -5.57
CA ARG A 96 0.71 15.76 -5.19
C ARG A 96 0.76 15.32 -3.72
N HIS A 97 1.95 15.03 -3.19
CA HIS A 97 2.13 14.53 -1.81
C HIS A 97 1.95 15.60 -0.72
N VAL A 98 1.97 16.88 -1.08
CA VAL A 98 1.89 18.01 -0.14
C VAL A 98 0.78 19.01 -0.45
N ILE A 99 0.02 18.81 -1.54
CA ILE A 99 -1.06 19.69 -2.00
C ILE A 99 -2.14 19.94 -0.93
N LYS A 100 -2.35 18.99 -0.02
CA LYS A 100 -3.22 19.14 1.16
C LYS A 100 -2.76 20.28 2.08
N PHE A 101 -1.45 20.39 2.32
CA PHE A 101 -0.82 21.49 3.05
C PHE A 101 -0.80 22.78 2.22
N GLY A 102 -0.61 22.69 0.91
CA GLY A 102 -0.74 23.83 -0.01
C GLY A 102 -2.08 24.54 0.11
N TRP A 103 -3.19 23.80 0.17
CA TRP A 103 -4.52 24.37 0.39
C TRP A 103 -4.70 24.99 1.79
N GLN A 104 -4.07 24.45 2.83
CA GLN A 104 -4.05 25.09 4.16
C GLN A 104 -3.31 26.43 4.11
N LYS A 105 -2.18 26.48 3.39
CA LYS A 105 -1.43 27.72 3.15
C LYS A 105 -2.25 28.74 2.35
N LEU A 106 -3.00 28.31 1.34
CA LEU A 106 -3.94 29.20 0.62
C LEU A 106 -4.98 29.82 1.56
N LYS A 107 -5.52 29.06 2.52
CA LYS A 107 -6.48 29.57 3.51
C LYS A 107 -5.87 30.60 4.45
N VAL A 108 -4.68 30.32 4.98
CA VAL A 108 -4.02 31.13 6.03
C VAL A 108 -3.31 32.34 5.45
N GLU A 109 -2.58 32.14 4.35
CA GLU A 109 -1.68 33.15 3.79
C GLU A 109 -2.31 33.92 2.62
N LEU A 110 -3.19 33.32 1.83
CA LEU A 110 -3.84 33.98 0.68
C LEU A 110 -5.36 34.13 0.82
N ASN A 111 -5.87 33.94 2.03
CA ASN A 111 -7.28 34.15 2.41
C ASN A 111 -8.32 33.39 1.56
N ALA A 112 -8.00 32.18 1.07
CA ALA A 112 -9.00 31.29 0.46
C ALA A 112 -10.18 31.06 1.44
N SER A 113 -11.38 30.75 0.95
CA SER A 113 -12.51 30.51 1.85
C SER A 113 -12.40 29.15 2.58
N MET A 114 -13.02 29.05 3.75
CA MET A 114 -13.10 27.76 4.48
C MET A 114 -13.91 26.71 3.69
N LYS A 115 -14.83 27.14 2.82
CA LYS A 115 -15.60 26.24 1.95
C LYS A 115 -14.71 25.61 0.89
N GLU A 116 -13.88 26.40 0.22
CA GLU A 116 -12.91 25.89 -0.76
C GLU A 116 -11.93 24.92 -0.12
N LEU A 117 -11.41 25.24 1.07
CA LEU A 117 -10.51 24.33 1.79
C LEU A 117 -11.15 22.97 2.05
N LYS A 118 -12.42 22.96 2.49
CA LYS A 118 -13.18 21.72 2.73
C LYS A 118 -13.41 20.93 1.45
N TRP A 119 -13.75 21.59 0.34
CA TRP A 119 -13.93 20.91 -0.96
C TRP A 119 -12.62 20.35 -1.49
N ALA A 120 -11.52 21.10 -1.41
CA ALA A 120 -10.21 20.65 -1.83
C ALA A 120 -9.71 19.48 -0.99
N HIS A 121 -9.85 19.53 0.34
CA HIS A 121 -9.47 18.41 1.22
C HIS A 121 -10.31 17.17 0.94
N ARG A 122 -11.63 17.33 0.73
CA ARG A 122 -12.50 16.19 0.38
C ARG A 122 -12.16 15.60 -0.99
N TYR A 123 -11.83 16.44 -1.97
CA TYR A 123 -11.35 15.99 -3.27
C TYR A 123 -10.05 15.18 -3.13
N ILE A 124 -9.06 15.71 -2.38
CA ILE A 124 -7.77 15.05 -2.15
C ILE A 124 -7.96 13.71 -1.42
N GLU A 125 -8.83 13.65 -0.41
CA GLU A 125 -9.15 12.40 0.28
C GLU A 125 -9.69 11.33 -0.67
N LEU A 126 -10.56 11.71 -1.61
CA LEU A 126 -11.10 10.78 -2.61
C LEU A 126 -10.05 10.40 -3.66
N SER A 127 -9.17 11.32 -4.05
CA SER A 127 -8.04 11.06 -4.94
C SER A 127 -7.04 10.07 -4.32
N ASP A 128 -6.75 10.21 -3.03
CA ASP A 128 -5.84 9.32 -2.30
C ASP A 128 -6.39 7.89 -2.13
N LEU A 129 -7.67 7.65 -2.40
CA LEU A 129 -8.24 6.30 -2.36
C LEU A 129 -7.83 5.47 -3.58
N TYR A 130 -7.65 6.08 -4.76
CA TYR A 130 -7.37 5.29 -5.97
C TYR A 130 -5.94 4.73 -6.03
N THR A 131 -5.02 5.31 -5.23
CA THR A 131 -3.69 4.73 -5.01
C THR A 131 -3.73 3.50 -4.11
N LYS A 132 -4.85 3.26 -3.41
CA LYS A 132 -5.04 2.16 -2.45
C LYS A 132 -6.01 1.09 -2.96
N ARG A 133 -7.04 1.46 -3.74
CA ARG A 133 -8.04 0.55 -4.32
C ARG A 133 -8.77 1.17 -5.50
N ASN A 134 -9.52 0.38 -6.27
CA ASN A 134 -10.43 0.96 -7.26
C ASN A 134 -11.53 1.82 -6.62
N LEU A 135 -11.86 2.93 -7.29
CA LEU A 135 -12.90 3.84 -6.83
C LEU A 135 -14.29 3.32 -7.20
N LEU A 136 -15.23 3.51 -6.28
CA LEU A 136 -16.64 3.32 -6.57
C LEU A 136 -17.14 4.49 -7.42
N LYS A 137 -18.11 4.23 -8.29
CA LYS A 137 -18.77 5.28 -9.10
C LYS A 137 -19.21 6.48 -8.25
N ILE A 138 -19.74 6.24 -7.05
CA ILE A 138 -20.22 7.31 -6.15
C ILE A 138 -19.08 8.21 -5.65
N GLU A 139 -17.86 7.67 -5.53
CA GLU A 139 -16.68 8.38 -5.02
C GLU A 139 -16.11 9.29 -6.10
N THR A 140 -16.00 8.80 -7.34
CA THR A 140 -15.59 9.62 -8.49
C THR A 140 -16.62 10.72 -8.79
N LEU A 141 -17.92 10.44 -8.67
CA LEU A 141 -18.97 11.46 -8.80
C LEU A 141 -18.87 12.54 -7.72
N GLU A 142 -18.62 12.14 -6.46
CA GLU A 142 -18.43 13.11 -5.36
C GLU A 142 -17.19 13.99 -5.60
N ALA A 143 -16.08 13.40 -6.06
CA ALA A 143 -14.87 14.13 -6.41
C ALA A 143 -15.12 15.12 -7.56
N PHE A 144 -15.82 14.69 -8.60
CA PHE A 144 -16.24 15.55 -9.71
C PHE A 144 -17.06 16.75 -9.21
N GLU A 145 -18.04 16.55 -8.32
CA GLU A 145 -18.82 17.64 -7.73
C GLU A 145 -17.93 18.65 -6.97
N LYS A 146 -16.93 18.19 -6.21
CA LYS A 146 -16.01 19.08 -5.49
C LYS A 146 -15.16 19.90 -6.45
N LEU A 147 -14.68 19.27 -7.54
CA LEU A 147 -13.92 19.97 -8.57
C LEU A 147 -14.77 21.03 -9.28
N ILE A 148 -16.01 20.70 -9.64
CA ILE A 148 -16.94 21.66 -10.27
C ILE A 148 -17.23 22.83 -9.32
N SER A 149 -17.40 22.57 -8.02
CA SER A 149 -17.62 23.63 -7.01
C SER A 149 -16.42 24.58 -6.89
N LEU A 150 -15.19 24.04 -6.95
CA LEU A 150 -13.97 24.86 -6.98
C LEU A 150 -13.84 25.65 -8.29
N GLY A 151 -14.17 25.00 -9.42
CA GLY A 151 -14.19 25.63 -10.74
C GLY A 151 -15.19 26.79 -10.83
N GLU A 152 -16.36 26.64 -10.21
CA GLU A 152 -17.39 27.70 -10.13
C GLU A 152 -16.88 28.93 -9.37
N VAL A 153 -16.23 28.74 -8.22
CA VAL A 153 -15.64 29.85 -7.45
C VAL A 153 -14.57 30.56 -8.28
N TYR A 154 -13.69 29.79 -8.91
CA TYR A 154 -12.65 30.36 -9.78
C TYR A 154 -13.26 31.17 -10.92
N LEU A 155 -14.26 30.63 -11.62
CA LEU A 155 -14.93 31.30 -12.74
C LEU A 155 -15.62 32.61 -12.31
N ASN A 156 -16.42 32.55 -11.24
CA ASN A 156 -17.15 33.71 -10.73
C ASN A 156 -16.20 34.84 -10.29
N GLU A 157 -15.03 34.51 -9.73
CA GLU A 157 -14.03 35.52 -9.38
C GLU A 157 -13.24 36.04 -10.60
N THR A 158 -13.01 35.22 -11.62
CA THR A 158 -12.43 35.70 -12.89
C THR A 158 -13.36 36.66 -13.64
N GLU A 159 -14.67 36.38 -13.66
CA GLU A 159 -15.67 37.27 -14.27
C GLU A 159 -15.79 38.59 -13.51
N ASN A 160 -15.79 38.55 -12.17
CA ASN A 160 -15.81 39.76 -11.34
C ASN A 160 -14.52 40.60 -11.40
N SER A 161 -13.37 39.99 -11.71
CA SER A 161 -12.08 40.68 -11.84
C SER A 161 -11.81 41.23 -13.25
N SER A 162 -12.54 40.77 -14.27
CA SER A 162 -12.50 41.28 -15.66
C SER A 162 -13.08 42.70 -15.85
N GLY A 163 -13.56 43.35 -14.79
CA GLY A 163 -14.00 44.75 -14.79
C GLY A 163 -12.88 45.80 -14.71
N LEU A 164 -11.61 45.41 -14.53
CA LEU A 164 -10.48 46.33 -14.39
C LEU A 164 -9.22 45.79 -15.09
N TYR A 165 -8.98 46.30 -16.31
CA TYR A 165 -7.74 46.35 -17.09
C TYR A 165 -7.17 45.07 -17.76
N ASP A 166 -7.17 45.19 -19.09
CA ASP A 166 -6.31 44.66 -20.18
C ASP A 166 -5.81 43.20 -20.20
N SER A 167 -6.24 42.54 -21.28
CA SER A 167 -5.58 41.45 -21.97
C SER A 167 -4.20 41.87 -22.47
N ASP A 168 -3.14 41.27 -21.93
CA ASP A 168 -1.86 40.95 -22.60
C ASP A 168 -0.75 40.75 -21.57
N VAL A 169 -0.82 39.69 -20.76
CA VAL A 169 0.38 39.12 -20.12
C VAL A 169 0.10 37.64 -19.86
N PHE A 170 0.50 36.75 -20.77
CA PHE A 170 1.04 35.41 -20.47
C PHE A 170 1.58 34.80 -21.77
N THR A 171 2.63 35.41 -22.29
CA THR A 171 3.61 34.71 -23.12
C THR A 171 5.00 35.22 -22.78
N LYS A 172 5.91 34.28 -22.60
CA LYS A 172 7.36 34.39 -22.37
C LYS A 172 7.82 34.44 -20.90
N GLU A 173 8.33 33.29 -20.49
CA GLU A 173 9.43 33.14 -19.55
C GLU A 173 10.56 34.10 -19.93
N GLU A 174 10.96 34.97 -18.99
CA GLU A 174 12.28 35.59 -19.02
C GLU A 174 13.05 35.18 -17.77
N ILE A 175 14.22 34.64 -18.08
CA ILE A 175 15.31 34.18 -17.24
C ILE A 175 15.81 35.33 -16.36
N LEU A 176 15.84 35.12 -15.04
CA LEU A 176 16.63 35.95 -14.13
C LEU A 176 18.07 35.42 -14.13
N ASP A 177 18.93 36.13 -14.87
CA ASP A 177 20.39 36.11 -14.70
C ASP A 177 20.75 37.18 -13.67
N ASP A 178 21.41 36.77 -12.59
CA ASP A 178 21.79 37.62 -11.48
C ASP A 178 23.28 37.95 -11.64
N SER A 179 23.60 39.17 -12.08
CA SER A 179 24.95 39.71 -11.93
C SER A 179 24.98 41.22 -11.67
N GLU A 180 25.57 41.51 -10.51
CA GLU A 180 26.31 42.71 -10.11
C GLU A 180 25.58 43.99 -9.67
N GLU A 181 25.72 44.23 -8.36
CA GLU A 181 26.21 45.45 -7.73
C GLU A 181 25.53 46.81 -8.01
N HIS A 182 24.84 47.36 -7.00
CA HIS A 182 25.35 48.50 -6.22
C HIS A 182 24.38 49.02 -5.14
N ARG A 183 24.91 49.00 -3.90
CA ARG A 183 24.93 50.10 -2.89
C ARG A 183 23.64 50.83 -2.45
N VAL A 184 23.40 50.74 -1.12
CA VAL A 184 23.17 51.88 -0.16
C VAL A 184 21.81 52.59 -0.26
N LYS A 185 20.98 52.84 0.77
CA LYS A 185 20.97 52.76 2.25
C LYS A 185 19.50 52.94 2.72
N PRO A 186 19.18 52.75 4.03
CA PRO A 186 17.82 52.55 4.53
C PRO A 186 17.10 53.86 4.88
N ILE A 187 15.76 53.85 4.83
CA ILE A 187 14.93 54.86 5.47
C ILE A 187 13.77 54.16 6.20
N THR A 188 13.71 54.45 7.51
CA THR A 188 12.75 54.01 8.53
C THR A 188 11.57 54.98 8.67
N PHE A 189 10.59 54.54 9.49
CA PHE A 189 9.48 55.27 10.16
C PHE A 189 8.16 55.35 9.35
N SER A 190 6.96 55.13 9.91
CA SER A 190 6.44 55.04 11.29
C SER A 190 4.96 54.64 11.24
N GLU A 191 4.45 53.83 12.18
CA GLU A 191 3.05 53.91 12.64
C GLU A 191 2.89 55.16 13.53
N PRO A 192 1.71 55.82 13.71
CA PRO A 192 0.38 55.23 14.04
C PRO A 192 -0.81 56.11 13.49
N PRO A 193 -2.06 56.20 14.04
CA PRO A 193 -2.74 55.44 15.10
C PRO A 193 -4.20 54.99 14.77
N THR A 194 -4.72 54.18 15.69
CA THR A 194 -6.10 53.68 15.86
C THR A 194 -7.15 54.80 16.01
N GLN A 195 -8.34 54.62 15.41
CA GLN A 195 -9.58 55.25 15.84
C GLN A 195 -10.75 54.27 15.76
N GLU A 196 -11.40 54.06 16.91
CA GLU A 196 -12.71 53.42 17.09
C GLU A 196 -13.83 54.32 16.58
N ILE A 197 -14.83 53.78 15.88
CA ILE A 197 -16.23 54.27 15.95
C ILE A 197 -17.19 53.07 15.92
N LYS A 198 -18.10 53.09 16.91
CA LYS A 198 -19.18 52.16 17.25
C LYS A 198 -20.37 52.22 16.29
N GLU A 199 -21.19 51.17 16.38
CA GLU A 199 -22.67 51.09 16.43
C GLU A 199 -23.12 49.95 15.50
N THR A 200 -24.01 49.00 15.81
CA THR A 200 -24.91 48.68 16.94
C THR A 200 -25.58 47.36 16.50
N ILE A 201 -25.54 46.30 17.31
CA ILE A 201 -26.32 45.07 17.08
C ILE A 201 -27.47 45.07 18.10
N PRO A 202 -28.71 44.68 17.75
CA PRO A 202 -29.73 44.39 18.75
C PRO A 202 -29.51 42.97 19.31
N GLU A 203 -29.26 42.90 20.62
CA GLU A 203 -29.53 41.78 21.55
C GLU A 203 -31.06 41.51 21.59
N ASP A 204 -31.65 40.36 21.94
CA ASP A 204 -31.39 39.26 22.88
C ASP A 204 -32.25 38.06 22.37
N THR A 205 -32.06 36.78 22.69
CA THR A 205 -31.96 36.15 24.02
C THR A 205 -31.32 34.76 23.93
N THR A 206 -30.56 34.46 24.98
CA THR A 206 -29.80 33.27 25.33
C THR A 206 -30.66 32.05 25.69
N VAL A 207 -30.16 30.84 25.36
CA VAL A 207 -30.07 29.71 26.30
C VAL A 207 -28.79 28.92 25.95
N GLU A 208 -27.93 28.76 26.95
CA GLU A 208 -26.67 28.02 26.93
C GLU A 208 -26.91 26.52 26.74
N ASP A 209 -26.05 25.86 25.96
CA ASP A 209 -25.49 24.56 26.33
C ASP A 209 -24.15 24.36 25.61
N ASN A 210 -23.11 24.17 26.42
CA ASN A 210 -21.74 23.88 26.01
C ASN A 210 -21.65 22.50 25.36
N VAL A 211 -21.13 22.40 24.12
CA VAL A 211 -20.38 21.21 23.68
C VAL A 211 -19.32 21.62 22.63
N ASN A 212 -18.06 21.53 23.04
CA ASN A 212 -16.90 21.34 22.17
C ASN A 212 -17.13 20.09 21.31
N ASP A 213 -16.92 20.14 19.99
CA ASP A 213 -16.60 18.91 19.28
C ASP A 213 -15.66 19.12 18.09
N SER A 214 -14.50 18.53 18.27
CA SER A 214 -13.47 18.19 17.30
C SER A 214 -14.01 17.19 16.28
N PHE A 215 -13.97 17.51 14.99
CA PHE A 215 -14.20 16.54 13.93
C PHE A 215 -12.92 15.73 13.69
N THR A 216 -12.79 14.63 14.43
CA THR A 216 -11.91 13.50 14.15
C THR A 216 -12.56 12.56 13.14
N THR A 217 -11.76 12.17 12.15
CA THR A 217 -12.12 11.37 10.97
C THR A 217 -12.13 9.86 11.27
N GLU A 218 -12.73 9.44 12.39
CA GLU A 218 -12.79 8.02 12.80
C GLU A 218 -14.18 7.39 12.76
N ASN A 219 -15.23 8.13 12.35
CA ASN A 219 -16.61 7.62 12.39
C ASN A 219 -17.29 7.31 11.04
N LEU A 220 -16.53 7.16 9.94
CA LEU A 220 -17.10 6.73 8.65
C LEU A 220 -16.91 5.23 8.32
N LEU A 221 -16.27 4.46 9.21
CA LEU A 221 -16.14 3.00 9.07
C LEU A 221 -17.19 2.21 9.86
N ALA A 222 -17.98 2.85 10.74
CA ALA A 222 -19.03 2.18 11.51
C ALA A 222 -20.46 2.36 10.95
N GLN A 223 -20.65 3.13 9.86
CA GLN A 223 -21.98 3.37 9.26
C GLN A 223 -22.15 2.80 7.84
N LYS A 224 -21.19 1.99 7.35
CA LYS A 224 -21.38 1.18 6.14
C LYS A 224 -21.68 -0.30 6.42
N ASP A 225 -21.59 -0.74 7.68
CA ASP A 225 -21.91 -2.11 8.10
C ASP A 225 -23.41 -2.34 8.39
N THR A 226 -24.24 -1.29 8.40
CA THR A 226 -25.69 -1.43 8.59
C THR A 226 -26.49 -1.62 7.30
N VAL A 227 -25.86 -1.58 6.11
CA VAL A 227 -26.57 -1.87 4.84
C VAL A 227 -26.42 -3.34 4.41
N THR A 228 -25.53 -4.10 5.05
CA THR A 228 -25.40 -5.56 4.88
C THR A 228 -26.26 -6.35 5.85
N GLU A 229 -26.71 -5.80 6.97
CA GLU A 229 -27.64 -6.48 7.89
C GLU A 229 -29.08 -6.58 7.33
N ASP A 230 -29.54 -5.60 6.56
CA ASP A 230 -30.93 -5.54 6.07
C ASP A 230 -31.19 -6.34 4.77
N ILE A 231 -30.17 -6.99 4.19
CA ILE A 231 -30.36 -7.93 3.05
C ILE A 231 -30.28 -9.39 3.52
N VAL A 232 -29.83 -9.66 4.75
CA VAL A 232 -29.66 -11.02 5.30
C VAL A 232 -30.89 -11.51 6.08
N SER A 233 -31.90 -10.66 6.31
CA SER A 233 -33.08 -11.03 7.12
C SER A 233 -34.39 -11.24 6.34
N SER A 234 -34.38 -11.24 5.00
CA SER A 234 -35.57 -11.56 4.21
C SER A 234 -35.27 -12.52 3.06
N ILE A 235 -34.94 -13.76 3.40
CA ILE A 235 -35.19 -14.90 2.52
C ILE A 235 -36.15 -15.81 3.29
N ASP A 236 -37.43 -15.69 2.99
CA ASP A 236 -38.42 -16.73 3.30
C ASP A 236 -38.01 -17.98 2.50
N ILE A 237 -37.20 -18.85 3.12
CA ILE A 237 -36.91 -20.19 2.62
C ILE A 237 -38.12 -21.06 2.97
N ASN A 238 -39.14 -21.01 2.11
CA ASN A 238 -40.11 -22.10 2.04
C ASN A 238 -39.52 -23.25 1.24
N GLY A 239 -38.96 -24.24 1.95
CA GLY A 239 -38.59 -25.55 1.42
C GLY A 239 -37.31 -26.11 2.04
N ASP A 240 -37.45 -27.13 2.91
CA ASP A 240 -36.43 -27.99 3.53
C ASP A 240 -35.05 -28.02 2.84
N ALA A 241 -34.15 -27.08 3.19
CA ALA A 241 -32.75 -27.12 2.81
C ALA A 241 -31.90 -27.43 4.05
N THR A 242 -31.35 -28.63 4.11
CA THR A 242 -30.28 -29.00 5.04
C THR A 242 -29.09 -28.06 4.82
N THR A 243 -28.82 -27.20 5.78
CA THR A 243 -27.67 -26.28 5.78
C THR A 243 -26.37 -27.09 5.83
N SER A 244 -25.46 -26.87 4.87
CA SER A 244 -24.13 -27.50 4.85
C SER A 244 -23.35 -27.13 6.11
N LYS A 245 -22.96 -28.14 6.88
CA LYS A 245 -22.17 -27.96 8.09
C LYS A 245 -20.75 -27.53 7.78
N LEU A 246 -20.19 -27.99 6.66
CA LEU A 246 -18.88 -27.56 6.20
C LEU A 246 -18.86 -26.04 5.96
N LEU A 247 -19.88 -25.50 5.28
CA LEU A 247 -19.99 -24.06 5.06
C LEU A 247 -20.06 -23.29 6.40
N ASP A 248 -20.82 -23.78 7.38
CA ASP A 248 -20.91 -23.14 8.69
C ASP A 248 -19.58 -23.14 9.44
N LYS A 249 -18.79 -24.22 9.34
CA LYS A 249 -17.42 -24.26 9.88
C LYS A 249 -16.48 -23.33 9.14
N LEU A 250 -16.52 -23.29 7.81
CA LEU A 250 -15.71 -22.38 7.01
C LEU A 250 -16.01 -20.90 7.29
N ARG A 251 -17.26 -20.55 7.61
CA ARG A 251 -17.62 -19.18 8.05
C ARG A 251 -16.89 -18.72 9.31
N MET A 252 -16.39 -19.63 10.14
CA MET A 252 -15.58 -19.28 11.31
C MET A 252 -14.22 -18.66 10.92
N LEU A 253 -13.74 -18.91 9.70
CA LEU A 253 -12.53 -18.28 9.16
C LEU A 253 -12.76 -16.81 8.76
N GLN A 254 -14.01 -16.38 8.60
CA GLN A 254 -14.33 -15.02 8.16
C GLN A 254 -14.05 -14.00 9.27
N SER A 255 -13.54 -12.81 8.89
CA SER A 255 -13.21 -11.73 9.82
C SER A 255 -14.41 -11.17 10.57
N SER A 256 -15.62 -11.27 10.03
CA SER A 256 -16.86 -10.85 10.69
C SER A 256 -17.35 -11.82 11.76
N SER A 257 -16.73 -13.01 11.89
CA SER A 257 -17.15 -13.99 12.89
C SER A 257 -16.83 -13.52 14.31
N LYS A 258 -17.71 -13.83 15.28
CA LYS A 258 -17.46 -13.58 16.71
C LYS A 258 -16.18 -14.26 17.21
N GLU A 259 -15.84 -15.41 16.62
CA GLU A 259 -14.60 -16.14 16.87
C GLU A 259 -13.33 -15.40 16.40
N SER A 260 -13.46 -14.39 15.54
CA SER A 260 -12.35 -13.53 15.11
C SER A 260 -12.08 -12.33 16.03
N VAL A 261 -12.95 -12.06 17.00
CA VAL A 261 -12.79 -10.95 17.97
C VAL A 261 -12.16 -11.51 19.24
N VAL A 262 -10.92 -11.11 19.52
CA VAL A 262 -10.16 -11.58 20.69
C VAL A 262 -10.79 -11.01 21.97
N ASN A 263 -11.77 -11.70 22.53
CA ASN A 263 -12.17 -11.48 23.92
C ASN A 263 -11.02 -11.92 24.84
N ALA A 264 -10.66 -11.06 25.79
CA ALA A 264 -9.50 -11.22 26.65
C ALA A 264 -9.54 -12.42 27.62
N ASP A 265 -10.66 -13.16 27.68
CA ASP A 265 -10.96 -14.10 28.76
C ASP A 265 -11.03 -15.58 28.33
N SER A 266 -10.96 -15.93 27.03
CA SER A 266 -10.85 -17.34 26.58
C SER A 266 -10.31 -17.48 25.16
N PHE A 267 -9.37 -18.40 24.94
CA PHE A 267 -8.80 -18.75 23.62
C PHE A 267 -9.82 -19.52 22.77
N GLY A 268 -10.57 -20.46 23.35
CA GLY A 268 -11.65 -21.20 22.68
C GLY A 268 -11.15 -22.37 21.82
N GLU A 269 -11.97 -23.42 21.69
CA GLU A 269 -11.59 -24.69 21.04
C GLU A 269 -11.15 -24.53 19.57
N PHE A 270 -11.83 -23.67 18.80
CA PHE A 270 -11.48 -23.42 17.41
C PHE A 270 -10.11 -22.74 17.26
N ARG A 271 -9.80 -21.76 18.11
CA ARG A 271 -8.51 -21.07 18.06
C ARG A 271 -7.38 -21.95 18.54
N GLU A 272 -7.66 -22.82 19.52
CA GLU A 272 -6.73 -23.86 19.94
C GLU A 272 -6.40 -24.79 18.77
N TYR A 273 -7.41 -25.27 18.06
CA TYR A 273 -7.20 -26.08 16.87
C TYR A 273 -6.39 -25.34 15.81
N MET A 274 -6.71 -24.09 15.50
CA MET A 274 -6.05 -23.33 14.43
C MET A 274 -4.71 -22.69 14.82
N HIS A 275 -4.30 -22.74 16.09
CA HIS A 275 -3.06 -22.13 16.57
C HIS A 275 -1.83 -22.81 15.95
N ILE A 276 -0.84 -22.01 15.55
CA ILE A 276 0.43 -22.49 15.02
C ILE A 276 1.54 -21.76 15.76
N ASP A 277 2.44 -22.54 16.35
CA ASP A 277 3.57 -22.00 17.09
C ASP A 277 4.48 -21.19 16.19
N ARG A 278 4.99 -20.08 16.72
CA ARG A 278 5.92 -19.17 16.02
C ARG A 278 7.24 -19.05 16.77
N PRO A 279 8.37 -18.79 16.09
CA PRO A 279 9.66 -18.56 16.76
C PRO A 279 9.59 -17.55 17.92
N ILE A 280 8.90 -16.43 17.72
CA ILE A 280 8.73 -15.37 18.73
C ILE A 280 7.95 -15.83 19.99
N GLN A 281 7.08 -16.83 19.86
CA GLN A 281 6.37 -17.42 21.00
C GLN A 281 7.34 -18.14 21.92
N TYR A 282 8.27 -18.92 21.38
CA TYR A 282 9.32 -19.57 22.16
C TYR A 282 10.20 -18.54 22.85
N SER A 283 10.64 -17.49 22.15
CA SER A 283 11.44 -16.42 22.75
C SER A 283 10.71 -15.68 23.89
N LEU A 284 9.39 -15.49 23.76
CA LEU A 284 8.58 -14.90 24.84
C LEU A 284 8.48 -15.84 26.04
N ILE A 285 8.24 -17.14 25.81
CA ILE A 285 8.18 -18.14 26.88
C ILE A 285 9.52 -18.21 27.63
N GLU A 286 10.64 -18.31 26.90
CA GLU A 286 12.00 -18.33 27.49
C GLU A 286 12.28 -17.06 28.31
N THR A 287 11.86 -15.89 27.82
CA THR A 287 12.00 -14.62 28.56
C THR A 287 11.16 -14.63 29.84
N LEU A 288 9.93 -15.12 29.78
CA LEU A 288 9.05 -15.23 30.94
C LEU A 288 9.60 -16.22 31.98
N GLU A 289 10.10 -17.37 31.56
CA GLU A 289 10.73 -18.38 32.43
C GLU A 289 12.00 -17.83 33.11
N ALA A 290 12.79 -17.04 32.41
CA ALA A 290 13.95 -16.37 32.99
C ALA A 290 13.55 -15.36 34.09
N ILE A 291 12.43 -14.65 33.89
CA ILE A 291 11.94 -13.62 34.81
C ILE A 291 11.23 -14.22 36.03
N ASP A 292 10.59 -15.39 35.92
CA ASP A 292 9.85 -16.03 37.02
C ASP A 292 10.70 -16.20 38.31
N ASN A 293 12.01 -16.35 38.15
CA ASN A 293 12.97 -16.48 39.26
C ASN A 293 13.53 -15.15 39.78
N GLU A 294 13.25 -14.02 39.12
CA GLU A 294 13.86 -12.73 39.44
C GLU A 294 13.13 -12.02 40.56
N SER A 295 13.86 -11.57 41.59
CA SER A 295 13.28 -10.88 42.76
C SER A 295 12.94 -9.40 42.52
N THR A 296 13.47 -8.81 41.45
CA THR A 296 13.29 -7.39 41.11
C THR A 296 12.20 -7.20 40.07
N PRO A 297 11.45 -6.08 40.07
CA PRO A 297 10.47 -5.77 39.02
C PRO A 297 11.09 -5.75 37.63
N GLN A 298 10.45 -6.43 36.69
CA GLN A 298 10.90 -6.58 35.30
C GLN A 298 9.86 -5.97 34.35
N LEU A 299 10.32 -5.30 33.29
CA LEU A 299 9.47 -4.75 32.23
C LEU A 299 9.74 -5.49 30.91
N ILE A 300 8.70 -6.07 30.34
CA ILE A 300 8.72 -6.66 28.99
C ILE A 300 7.92 -5.74 28.05
N LEU A 301 8.55 -5.31 26.97
CA LEU A 301 7.90 -4.67 25.84
C LEU A 301 7.77 -5.69 24.71
N LEU A 302 6.55 -6.08 24.38
CA LEU A 302 6.24 -6.89 23.20
C LEU A 302 5.82 -5.97 22.06
N SER A 303 6.76 -5.63 21.17
CA SER A 303 6.54 -4.68 20.09
C SER A 303 6.18 -5.38 18.78
N GLY A 304 5.30 -4.74 17.99
CA GLY A 304 4.98 -5.20 16.63
C GLY A 304 3.95 -4.31 15.94
N SER A 305 3.66 -4.57 14.68
CA SER A 305 2.64 -3.90 13.87
C SER A 305 1.22 -4.44 14.14
N VAL A 306 0.21 -3.76 13.59
CA VAL A 306 -1.19 -4.23 13.65
C VAL A 306 -1.31 -5.50 12.81
N GLY A 307 -1.89 -6.56 13.39
CA GLY A 307 -2.08 -7.84 12.70
C GLY A 307 -0.99 -8.90 12.96
N ASP A 308 0.10 -8.55 13.64
CA ASP A 308 1.19 -9.47 13.97
C ASP A 308 0.81 -10.58 14.97
N GLY A 309 -0.38 -10.50 15.56
CA GLY A 309 -0.90 -11.51 16.49
C GLY A 309 -0.50 -11.27 17.95
N LYS A 310 -0.07 -10.06 18.34
CA LYS A 310 0.25 -9.69 19.75
C LYS A 310 -0.84 -10.14 20.74
N SER A 311 -2.08 -9.73 20.51
CA SER A 311 -3.21 -10.10 21.38
C SER A 311 -3.47 -11.61 21.42
N HIS A 312 -3.29 -12.29 20.28
CA HIS A 312 -3.43 -13.76 20.18
C HIS A 312 -2.34 -14.47 21.00
N LEU A 313 -1.09 -14.02 20.89
CA LEU A 313 0.03 -14.53 21.66
C LEU A 313 -0.19 -14.32 23.16
N LEU A 314 -0.66 -13.14 23.58
CA LEU A 314 -0.99 -12.90 24.98
C LEU A 314 -2.13 -13.78 25.49
N ALA A 315 -3.19 -13.98 24.70
CA ALA A 315 -4.30 -14.86 25.06
C ALA A 315 -3.82 -16.32 25.20
N TYR A 316 -2.99 -16.79 24.27
CA TYR A 316 -2.38 -18.13 24.34
C TYR A 316 -1.56 -18.33 25.62
N ILE A 317 -0.68 -17.37 25.95
CA ILE A 317 0.16 -17.45 27.16
C ILE A 317 -0.70 -17.43 28.43
N LYS A 318 -1.73 -16.57 28.49
CA LYS A 318 -2.65 -16.52 29.63
C LYS A 318 -3.37 -17.86 29.87
N GLU A 319 -3.73 -18.58 28.81
CA GLU A 319 -4.47 -19.83 28.93
C GLU A 319 -3.56 -21.03 29.17
N LYS A 320 -2.51 -21.22 28.35
CA LYS A 320 -1.65 -22.42 28.40
C LYS A 320 -0.47 -22.28 29.37
N HIS A 321 -0.03 -21.05 29.64
CA HIS A 321 1.13 -20.76 30.50
C HIS A 321 0.77 -19.77 31.62
N SER A 322 -0.43 -19.90 32.19
CA SER A 322 -0.96 -19.00 33.24
C SER A 322 -0.03 -18.84 34.45
N HIS A 323 0.75 -19.87 34.78
CA HIS A 323 1.74 -19.85 35.85
C HIS A 323 2.86 -18.83 35.61
N LEU A 324 3.32 -18.66 34.36
CA LEU A 324 4.42 -17.74 34.00
C LEU A 324 4.02 -16.26 34.04
N VAL A 325 2.72 -15.97 33.99
CA VAL A 325 2.19 -14.60 33.94
C VAL A 325 1.41 -14.21 35.20
N LYS A 326 1.42 -15.05 36.24
CA LYS A 326 0.67 -14.82 37.48
C LYS A 326 1.09 -13.53 38.19
N ASP A 327 2.39 -13.23 38.20
CA ASP A 327 2.96 -12.06 38.87
C ASP A 327 3.15 -10.86 37.92
N PHE A 328 2.61 -10.96 36.71
CA PHE A 328 2.66 -9.91 35.70
C PHE A 328 1.36 -9.10 35.64
N ARG A 329 1.51 -7.77 35.61
CA ARG A 329 0.49 -6.90 35.05
C ARG A 329 0.63 -6.91 33.53
N ILE A 330 -0.37 -7.43 32.82
CA ILE A 330 -0.40 -7.40 31.36
C ILE A 330 -1.20 -6.19 30.89
N HIS A 331 -0.57 -5.33 30.09
CA HIS A 331 -1.21 -4.23 29.39
C HIS A 331 -1.16 -4.48 27.89
N ASN A 332 -2.31 -4.54 27.24
CA ASN A 332 -2.41 -4.66 25.79
C ASN A 332 -2.79 -3.30 25.21
N ASP A 333 -1.87 -2.65 24.51
CA ASP A 333 -2.05 -1.34 23.87
C ASP A 333 -2.66 -1.47 22.45
N SER A 334 -3.41 -2.55 22.21
CA SER A 334 -4.17 -2.74 20.98
C SER A 334 -5.56 -2.15 21.17
N THR A 335 -5.70 -0.84 20.93
CA THR A 335 -6.97 -0.21 20.50
C THR A 335 -8.19 -0.28 21.44
N GLU A 336 -8.02 -0.56 22.73
CA GLU A 336 -9.13 -0.50 23.72
C GLU A 336 -8.89 0.57 24.79
N SER A 337 -8.84 1.84 24.39
CA SER A 337 -9.47 2.86 25.20
C SER A 337 -10.94 2.93 24.76
N PHE A 338 -11.83 2.25 25.50
CA PHE A 338 -13.29 2.48 25.47
C PHE A 338 -13.68 3.89 25.99
N ASP A 339 -12.76 4.84 25.93
CA ASP A 339 -12.89 6.20 26.43
C ASP A 339 -12.26 7.16 25.40
N PRO A 340 -13.06 7.84 24.56
CA PRO A 340 -12.61 8.79 23.52
C PRO A 340 -11.84 10.01 24.08
N SER A 341 -11.70 10.10 25.40
CA SER A 341 -11.12 11.24 26.12
C SER A 341 -9.66 11.03 26.58
N LYS A 342 -9.09 9.82 26.48
CA LYS A 342 -7.69 9.53 26.88
C LYS A 342 -6.81 9.17 25.68
N ASN A 343 -5.75 9.94 25.47
CA ASN A 343 -4.73 9.61 24.48
C ASN A 343 -3.95 8.36 24.92
N SER A 344 -3.67 7.43 24.01
CA SER A 344 -2.89 6.20 24.27
C SER A 344 -1.56 6.47 25.00
N ILE A 345 -0.92 7.60 24.69
CA ILE A 345 0.31 8.08 25.33
C ILE A 345 0.11 8.33 26.84
N GLU A 346 -1.01 8.94 27.24
CA GLU A 346 -1.33 9.23 28.65
C GLU A 346 -1.59 7.93 29.43
N THR A 347 -2.29 6.98 28.81
CA THR A 347 -2.52 5.65 29.39
C THR A 347 -1.19 4.94 29.60
N LEU A 348 -0.33 4.90 28.59
CA LEU A 348 0.99 4.29 28.70
C LEU A 348 1.87 4.97 29.76
N ASP A 349 1.83 6.30 29.82
CA ASP A 349 2.52 7.07 30.87
C ASP A 349 2.04 6.70 32.27
N SER A 350 0.73 6.52 32.46
CA SER A 350 0.15 6.13 33.75
C SER A 350 0.56 4.71 34.16
N VAL A 351 0.60 3.78 33.20
CA VAL A 351 1.00 2.38 33.41
C VAL A 351 2.47 2.30 33.79
N LEU A 352 3.34 2.97 33.03
CA LEU A 352 4.78 3.01 33.30
C LEU A 352 5.10 3.76 34.60
N SER A 353 4.42 4.88 34.88
CA SER A 353 4.56 5.59 36.16
C SER A 353 4.26 4.70 37.35
N SER A 354 3.16 3.94 37.28
CA SER A 354 2.76 3.02 38.35
C SER A 354 3.79 1.92 38.57
N PHE A 355 4.40 1.41 37.49
CA PHE A 355 5.46 0.41 37.56
C PHE A 355 6.74 0.95 38.19
N TYR A 356 7.23 2.11 37.76
CA TYR A 356 8.44 2.70 38.33
C TYR A 356 8.27 3.15 39.78
N LYS A 357 7.05 3.55 40.19
CA LYS A 357 6.73 3.88 41.59
C LYS A 357 6.50 2.64 42.46
N GLN A 358 6.36 1.46 41.86
CA GLN A 358 5.99 0.21 42.54
C GLN A 358 4.62 0.29 43.24
N ASP A 359 3.67 1.01 42.63
CA ASP A 359 2.31 1.24 43.17
C ASP A 359 1.34 0.05 42.90
N SER A 360 1.83 -1.08 42.36
CA SER A 360 1.02 -2.24 41.93
C SER A 360 1.26 -3.45 42.82
N GLU A 361 0.24 -4.27 43.06
CA GLU A 361 0.35 -5.55 43.80
C GLU A 361 1.17 -6.60 43.02
N THR A 362 1.14 -6.52 41.69
CA THR A 362 1.92 -7.36 40.77
C THR A 362 3.33 -6.84 40.56
N LYS A 363 4.31 -7.75 40.54
CA LYS A 363 5.75 -7.46 40.55
C LYS A 363 6.32 -7.08 39.19
N HIS A 364 5.84 -7.69 38.11
CA HIS A 364 6.37 -7.49 36.75
C HIS A 364 5.32 -6.82 35.84
N LEU A 365 5.77 -6.21 34.75
CA LEU A 365 4.91 -5.54 33.77
C LEU A 365 5.21 -6.05 32.36
N LEU A 366 4.19 -6.49 31.64
CA LEU A 366 4.27 -6.85 30.22
C LEU A 366 3.37 -5.90 29.44
N ILE A 367 3.95 -5.16 28.50
CA ILE A 367 3.22 -4.25 27.62
C ILE A 367 3.31 -4.77 26.19
N ALA A 368 2.18 -5.14 25.59
CA ALA A 368 2.10 -5.34 24.15
C ALA A 368 1.78 -4.01 23.47
N ILE A 369 2.70 -3.51 22.64
CA ILE A 369 2.65 -2.15 22.09
C ILE A 369 2.87 -2.13 20.58
N ASN A 370 2.22 -1.18 19.90
CA ASN A 370 2.51 -0.89 18.50
C ASN A 370 3.79 -0.03 18.39
N LEU A 371 4.70 -0.38 17.47
CA LEU A 371 5.91 0.40 17.20
C LEU A 371 5.64 1.90 17.01
N GLY A 372 4.56 2.27 16.31
CA GLY A 372 4.20 3.68 16.13
C GLY A 372 3.80 4.37 17.44
N VAL A 373 3.09 3.69 18.33
CA VAL A 373 2.72 4.22 19.66
C VAL A 373 3.95 4.31 20.55
N LEU A 374 4.84 3.31 20.49
CA LEU A 374 6.13 3.33 21.19
C LEU A 374 6.99 4.52 20.73
N HIS A 375 7.05 4.80 19.43
CA HIS A 375 7.77 5.95 18.88
C HIS A 375 7.17 7.29 19.34
N ASN A 376 5.84 7.41 19.32
CA ASN A 376 5.17 8.62 19.81
C ASN A 376 5.41 8.82 21.30
N PHE A 377 5.36 7.75 22.10
CA PHE A 377 5.66 7.77 23.52
C PHE A 377 7.13 8.12 23.79
N TYR A 378 8.08 7.58 23.02
CA TYR A 378 9.50 7.92 23.12
C TYR A 378 9.72 9.43 22.96
N ASN A 379 9.11 10.03 21.93
CA ASN A 379 9.21 11.47 21.68
C ASN A 379 8.58 12.31 22.81
N PHE A 380 7.41 11.89 23.31
CA PHE A 380 6.77 12.50 24.48
C PHE A 380 7.64 12.40 25.74
N ALA A 381 8.18 11.22 26.03
CA ALA A 381 9.06 10.99 27.18
C ALA A 381 10.34 11.83 27.06
N ALA A 382 10.83 12.06 25.84
CA ALA A 382 11.96 12.93 25.58
C ALA A 382 11.62 14.42 25.82
N SER A 383 10.47 14.90 25.34
CA SER A 383 10.05 16.30 25.56
C SER A 383 9.81 16.62 27.03
N GLU A 384 9.26 15.66 27.78
CA GLU A 384 8.97 15.79 29.22
C GLU A 384 10.16 15.43 30.12
N ASN A 385 11.30 15.02 29.55
CA ASN A 385 12.48 14.53 30.28
C ASN A 385 12.18 13.39 31.28
N ARG A 386 11.37 12.41 30.86
CA ARG A 386 10.98 11.24 31.67
C ARG A 386 11.64 9.96 31.17
N TYR A 387 11.67 8.95 32.04
CA TYR A 387 12.08 7.58 31.73
C TYR A 387 13.42 7.45 31.00
N GLU A 388 14.45 8.19 31.42
CA GLU A 388 15.78 8.20 30.78
C GLU A 388 16.35 6.79 30.58
N SER A 389 16.25 5.91 31.59
CA SER A 389 16.72 4.52 31.47
C SER A 389 15.97 3.72 30.41
N LEU A 390 14.67 3.98 30.18
CA LEU A 390 13.89 3.31 29.15
C LEU A 390 14.22 3.86 27.77
N ARG A 391 14.43 5.19 27.66
CA ARG A 391 14.83 5.83 26.39
C ARG A 391 16.20 5.33 25.92
N ASN A 392 17.20 5.30 26.81
CA ASN A 392 18.51 4.76 26.48
C ASN A 392 18.43 3.27 26.07
N PHE A 393 17.59 2.48 26.75
CA PHE A 393 17.35 1.09 26.37
C PHE A 393 16.73 0.94 24.98
N ILE A 394 15.76 1.80 24.63
CA ILE A 394 15.13 1.83 23.31
C ILE A 394 16.15 2.23 22.24
N ASP A 395 16.98 3.24 22.51
CA ASP A 395 18.03 3.69 21.60
C ASP A 395 19.08 2.59 21.35
N ASP A 396 19.56 1.95 22.42
CA ASP A 396 20.54 0.86 22.35
C ASP A 396 19.98 -0.40 21.65
N SER A 397 18.66 -0.56 21.63
CA SER A 397 18.00 -1.70 20.97
C SER A 397 17.88 -1.57 19.44
N ASP A 398 18.11 -0.36 18.90
CA ASP A 398 17.88 0.01 17.50
C ASP A 398 16.50 -0.42 16.94
N ILE A 399 15.47 -0.48 17.79
CA ILE A 399 14.13 -0.95 17.40
C ILE A 399 13.46 -0.08 16.32
N PHE A 400 13.80 1.21 16.26
CA PHE A 400 13.30 2.13 15.23
C PHE A 400 14.20 2.19 13.98
N GLY A 401 15.39 1.57 14.04
CA GLY A 401 16.30 1.43 12.92
C GLY A 401 16.01 0.17 12.11
N ASN A 402 17.06 -0.55 11.74
CA ASN A 402 16.92 -1.80 10.98
C ASN A 402 16.57 -3.00 11.89
N GLY A 403 16.50 -2.76 13.21
CA GLY A 403 15.97 -3.66 14.21
C GLY A 403 16.66 -5.02 14.18
N GLU A 404 17.88 -5.11 14.73
CA GLU A 404 18.79 -6.28 14.67
C GLU A 404 18.59 -7.33 15.77
N HIS A 405 17.74 -7.10 16.79
CA HIS A 405 17.50 -8.08 17.86
C HIS A 405 16.02 -8.53 17.98
N ILE A 406 15.80 -9.86 17.98
CA ILE A 406 14.50 -10.50 18.29
C ILE A 406 14.14 -10.22 19.75
N VAL A 407 15.11 -10.47 20.62
CA VAL A 407 15.05 -10.18 22.05
C VAL A 407 16.23 -9.30 22.38
N TYR A 408 15.97 -8.08 22.85
CA TYR A 408 16.98 -7.22 23.45
C TYR A 408 16.69 -7.13 24.95
N SER A 409 17.64 -7.60 25.75
CA SER A 409 17.50 -7.61 27.21
C SER A 409 18.67 -6.87 27.85
N ASN A 410 18.37 -5.93 28.73
CA ASN A 410 19.36 -5.19 29.50
C ASN A 410 18.84 -4.95 30.91
N LYS A 411 19.50 -5.57 31.90
CA LYS A 411 19.11 -5.55 33.32
C LYS A 411 17.66 -5.98 33.50
N SER A 412 16.78 -5.04 33.86
CA SER A 412 15.38 -5.29 34.17
C SER A 412 14.40 -4.99 33.03
N LEU A 413 14.95 -4.70 31.84
CA LEU A 413 14.20 -4.28 30.65
C LEU A 413 14.41 -5.32 29.55
N HIS A 414 13.31 -5.79 28.99
CA HIS A 414 13.28 -6.76 27.91
C HIS A 414 12.40 -6.24 26.79
N LEU A 415 12.87 -6.39 25.56
CA LEU A 415 12.17 -6.00 24.35
C LEU A 415 12.11 -7.21 23.43
N LEU A 416 10.90 -7.59 23.04
CA LEU A 416 10.65 -8.63 22.06
C LEU A 416 10.01 -8.01 20.83
N ASN A 417 10.73 -8.04 19.70
CA ASN A 417 10.29 -7.42 18.46
C ASN A 417 9.71 -8.45 17.49
N ILE A 418 8.40 -8.40 17.27
CA ILE A 418 7.69 -9.28 16.32
C ILE A 418 7.80 -8.74 14.88
N ALA A 419 7.95 -7.43 14.68
CA ALA A 419 7.82 -6.79 13.36
C ALA A 419 8.92 -7.18 12.36
N GLY A 420 10.06 -7.71 12.84
CA GLY A 420 11.17 -8.15 11.99
C GLY A 420 10.98 -9.54 11.37
N PHE A 421 9.93 -10.28 11.73
CA PHE A 421 9.66 -11.61 11.19
C PHE A 421 8.75 -11.56 9.98
N GLN A 422 9.25 -12.08 8.86
CA GLN A 422 8.42 -12.42 7.73
C GLN A 422 7.61 -13.68 8.03
N THR A 423 6.40 -13.78 7.46
CA THR A 423 5.58 -14.99 7.55
C THR A 423 6.10 -16.11 6.64
N TYR A 424 7.13 -15.84 5.84
CA TYR A 424 7.81 -16.78 4.95
C TYR A 424 9.33 -16.69 5.15
N SER A 425 10.04 -17.80 4.91
CA SER A 425 11.49 -17.89 4.93
C SER A 425 12.08 -17.80 3.53
N LEU A 426 13.38 -17.49 3.47
CA LEU A 426 14.19 -17.68 2.27
C LEU A 426 15.03 -18.95 2.43
N GLY A 427 14.60 -20.02 1.74
CA GLY A 427 15.22 -21.34 1.76
C GLY A 427 16.05 -21.65 0.52
N THR A 428 16.50 -22.91 0.38
CA THR A 428 17.28 -23.36 -0.80
C THR A 428 16.43 -23.44 -2.07
N ASN A 429 15.14 -23.71 -1.92
CA ASN A 429 14.22 -23.93 -3.04
C ASN A 429 13.39 -22.68 -3.38
N GLY A 430 13.68 -21.53 -2.76
CA GLY A 430 12.95 -20.29 -2.92
C GLY A 430 12.34 -19.81 -1.60
N ALA A 431 11.20 -19.15 -1.70
CA ALA A 431 10.48 -18.61 -0.55
C ALA A 431 9.37 -19.58 -0.11
N GLU A 432 9.36 -19.97 1.16
CA GLU A 432 8.42 -20.98 1.72
C GLU A 432 7.81 -20.45 3.03
N SER A 433 6.61 -20.87 3.39
CA SER A 433 5.91 -20.44 4.61
C SER A 433 5.33 -21.63 5.37
N LEU A 434 6.12 -22.15 6.32
CA LEU A 434 5.63 -23.15 7.28
C LEU A 434 4.32 -22.71 7.97
N PHE A 435 4.16 -21.41 8.20
CA PHE A 435 2.96 -20.85 8.79
C PHE A 435 1.73 -21.02 7.89
N PHE A 436 1.78 -20.56 6.64
CA PHE A 436 0.65 -20.69 5.71
C PHE A 436 0.38 -22.15 5.34
N SER A 437 1.44 -22.93 5.12
CA SER A 437 1.37 -24.35 4.81
C SER A 437 0.60 -25.12 5.87
N LYS A 438 0.96 -24.94 7.15
CA LYS A 438 0.28 -25.58 8.29
C LYS A 438 -1.16 -25.12 8.46
N ILE A 439 -1.49 -23.86 8.16
CA ILE A 439 -2.90 -23.41 8.18
C ILE A 439 -3.70 -24.18 7.13
N LEU A 440 -3.21 -24.19 5.88
CA LEU A 440 -3.90 -24.87 4.78
C LEU A 440 -4.05 -26.36 5.09
N GLU A 441 -3.01 -27.01 5.61
CA GLU A 441 -3.03 -28.40 6.06
C GLU A 441 -4.10 -28.62 7.13
N LYS A 442 -4.14 -27.81 8.20
CA LYS A 442 -5.15 -27.93 9.26
C LYS A 442 -6.58 -27.80 8.75
N VAL A 443 -6.83 -26.96 7.74
CA VAL A 443 -8.18 -26.83 7.18
C VAL A 443 -8.63 -28.14 6.51
N VAL A 444 -7.73 -28.85 5.82
CA VAL A 444 -8.07 -30.02 4.99
C VAL A 444 -7.64 -31.38 5.57
N LEU A 445 -6.96 -31.40 6.71
CA LEU A 445 -6.40 -32.61 7.31
C LEU A 445 -7.47 -33.68 7.54
N THR A 446 -7.24 -34.90 7.05
CA THR A 446 -8.16 -36.03 7.19
C THR A 446 -8.05 -36.66 8.58
N SER A 447 -8.63 -35.99 9.58
CA SER A 447 -8.69 -36.44 10.97
C SER A 447 -10.05 -36.15 11.59
N ASN A 448 -10.52 -37.03 12.47
CA ASN A 448 -11.74 -36.81 13.24
C ASN A 448 -11.61 -35.62 14.22
N ASP A 449 -10.37 -35.22 14.54
CA ASP A 449 -10.09 -34.03 15.36
C ASP A 449 -10.15 -32.73 14.54
N ASN A 450 -10.23 -32.81 13.19
CA ASN A 450 -10.38 -31.65 12.33
C ASN A 450 -11.87 -31.28 12.23
N PRO A 451 -12.30 -30.11 12.76
CA PRO A 451 -13.70 -29.70 12.73
C PRO A 451 -14.23 -29.43 11.32
N PHE A 452 -13.36 -29.13 10.34
CA PHE A 452 -13.77 -28.95 8.95
C PHE A 452 -14.00 -30.31 8.27
N TYR A 453 -13.08 -31.27 8.48
CA TYR A 453 -13.21 -32.60 7.91
C TYR A 453 -14.38 -33.39 8.50
N ASP A 454 -14.61 -33.30 9.81
CA ASP A 454 -15.78 -33.91 10.45
C ASP A 454 -17.09 -33.38 9.86
N ALA A 455 -17.18 -32.05 9.66
CA ALA A 455 -18.32 -31.42 9.01
C ALA A 455 -18.47 -31.82 7.51
N TYR A 456 -17.36 -31.94 6.79
CA TYR A 456 -17.34 -32.46 5.41
C TYR A 456 -17.87 -33.89 5.36
N CYS A 457 -17.39 -34.78 6.23
CA CYS A 457 -17.84 -36.17 6.29
C CYS A 457 -19.32 -36.27 6.64
N GLU A 458 -19.80 -35.43 7.57
CA GLU A 458 -21.21 -35.41 7.93
C GLU A 458 -22.10 -34.95 6.76
N ASP A 459 -21.71 -33.88 6.05
CA ASP A 459 -22.43 -33.43 4.86
C ASP A 459 -22.48 -34.54 3.79
N VAL A 460 -21.34 -35.17 3.49
CA VAL A 460 -21.26 -36.29 2.51
C VAL A 460 -22.11 -37.48 2.93
N ASN A 461 -22.08 -37.89 4.21
CA ASN A 461 -22.90 -39.00 4.73
C ASN A 461 -24.40 -38.71 4.66
N ASN A 462 -24.79 -37.43 4.75
CA ASN A 462 -26.17 -36.98 4.60
C ASN A 462 -26.56 -36.72 3.13
N GLY A 463 -25.66 -36.98 2.17
CA GLY A 463 -25.90 -36.77 0.74
C GLY A 463 -25.89 -35.29 0.32
N ILE A 464 -25.33 -34.41 1.16
CA ILE A 464 -25.14 -32.99 0.85
C ILE A 464 -23.80 -32.86 0.11
N GLN A 465 -23.86 -32.50 -1.17
CA GLN A 465 -22.68 -32.21 -1.97
C GLN A 465 -22.90 -30.94 -2.79
N SER A 466 -21.89 -30.08 -2.84
CA SER A 466 -21.93 -28.76 -3.47
C SER A 466 -20.55 -28.38 -4.00
N ILE A 467 -20.46 -27.29 -4.75
CA ILE A 467 -19.17 -26.78 -5.22
C ILE A 467 -18.14 -26.52 -4.09
N ILE A 468 -18.59 -26.20 -2.88
CA ILE A 468 -17.70 -26.05 -1.70
C ILE A 468 -16.98 -27.36 -1.36
N HIS A 469 -17.65 -28.51 -1.50
CA HIS A 469 -17.06 -29.82 -1.24
C HIS A 469 -16.02 -30.14 -2.32
N ASP A 470 -16.35 -29.86 -3.59
CA ASP A 470 -15.42 -30.04 -4.71
C ASP A 470 -14.19 -29.11 -4.55
N ASN A 471 -14.38 -27.86 -4.11
CA ASN A 471 -13.29 -26.92 -3.80
C ASN A 471 -12.42 -27.41 -2.64
N TYR A 472 -13.04 -27.96 -1.59
CA TYR A 472 -12.35 -28.54 -0.44
C TYR A 472 -11.52 -29.76 -0.85
N ASP A 473 -12.06 -30.64 -1.69
CA ASP A 473 -11.34 -31.80 -2.24
C ASP A 473 -10.18 -31.37 -3.14
N PHE A 474 -10.37 -30.33 -3.95
CA PHE A 474 -9.28 -29.76 -4.77
C PHE A 474 -8.15 -29.18 -3.90
N LEU A 475 -8.48 -28.43 -2.85
CA LEU A 475 -7.50 -27.91 -1.88
C LEU A 475 -6.84 -29.02 -1.04
N SER A 476 -7.49 -30.18 -0.90
CA SER A 476 -6.94 -31.33 -0.19
C SER A 476 -5.74 -31.97 -0.90
N ASN A 477 -5.50 -31.63 -2.17
CA ASN A 477 -4.30 -32.03 -2.90
C ASN A 477 -3.06 -31.23 -2.43
N LEU A 478 -1.95 -31.94 -2.15
CA LEU A 478 -0.72 -31.31 -1.65
C LEU A 478 -0.12 -30.31 -2.65
N ALA A 479 -0.02 -30.66 -3.94
CA ALA A 479 0.53 -29.78 -4.96
C ALA A 479 -0.31 -28.50 -5.12
N VAL A 480 -1.64 -28.61 -4.97
CA VAL A 480 -2.53 -27.43 -4.95
C VAL A 480 -2.23 -26.55 -3.74
N ARG A 481 -2.09 -27.11 -2.53
CA ARG A 481 -1.75 -26.32 -1.32
C ARG A 481 -0.42 -25.61 -1.47
N GLU A 482 0.62 -26.32 -1.93
CA GLU A 482 1.93 -25.74 -2.20
C GLU A 482 1.84 -24.61 -3.22
N SER A 483 1.07 -24.79 -4.29
CA SER A 483 0.84 -23.72 -5.28
C SER A 483 0.10 -22.52 -4.70
N VAL A 484 -0.95 -22.75 -3.89
CA VAL A 484 -1.71 -21.68 -3.22
C VAL A 484 -0.81 -20.88 -2.29
N GLU A 485 0.03 -21.56 -1.50
CA GLU A 485 1.05 -20.94 -0.65
C GLU A 485 2.04 -20.11 -1.49
N ASN A 486 2.58 -20.69 -2.56
CA ASN A 486 3.55 -20.04 -3.43
C ASN A 486 3.00 -18.78 -4.09
N VAL A 487 1.78 -18.80 -4.61
CA VAL A 487 1.18 -17.59 -5.24
C VAL A 487 0.89 -16.51 -4.21
N VAL A 488 0.52 -16.89 -2.98
CA VAL A 488 0.35 -15.93 -1.87
C VAL A 488 1.69 -15.28 -1.54
N ILE A 489 2.76 -16.05 -1.35
CA ILE A 489 4.11 -15.50 -1.10
C ILE A 489 4.56 -14.61 -2.27
N GLN A 490 4.32 -15.02 -3.52
CA GLN A 490 4.62 -14.19 -4.68
C GLN A 490 3.93 -12.83 -4.60
N THR A 491 2.66 -12.75 -4.20
CA THR A 491 2.00 -11.45 -4.03
C THR A 491 2.62 -10.61 -2.91
N MET A 492 3.08 -11.24 -1.82
CA MET A 492 3.78 -10.53 -0.75
C MET A 492 5.07 -9.87 -1.26
N VAL A 493 5.85 -10.57 -2.07
CA VAL A 493 7.10 -10.05 -2.62
C VAL A 493 6.85 -9.03 -3.74
N LYS A 494 6.01 -9.38 -4.71
CA LYS A 494 5.79 -8.59 -5.92
C LYS A 494 5.06 -7.28 -5.65
N GLU A 495 4.13 -7.28 -4.69
CA GLU A 495 3.26 -6.13 -4.38
C GLU A 495 3.53 -5.54 -2.99
N LYS A 496 4.58 -6.01 -2.27
CA LYS A 496 4.87 -5.64 -0.87
C LYS A 496 3.67 -5.82 0.06
N LEU A 497 2.83 -6.82 -0.22
CA LEU A 497 1.60 -7.04 0.52
C LEU A 497 1.90 -7.70 1.87
N ILE A 498 1.55 -7.03 2.97
CA ILE A 498 1.61 -7.61 4.32
C ILE A 498 0.32 -8.38 4.58
N ILE A 499 0.43 -9.69 4.78
CA ILE A 499 -0.70 -10.58 5.01
C ILE A 499 -0.77 -10.97 6.49
N SER A 500 -1.76 -10.43 7.19
CA SER A 500 -2.07 -10.88 8.56
C SER A 500 -2.73 -12.26 8.56
N THR A 501 -2.68 -12.95 9.69
CA THR A 501 -3.36 -14.25 9.87
C THR A 501 -4.85 -14.18 9.58
N ARG A 502 -5.52 -13.09 9.99
CA ARG A 502 -6.95 -12.88 9.73
C ARG A 502 -7.24 -12.73 8.25
N ALA A 503 -6.40 -11.98 7.53
CA ALA A 503 -6.53 -11.83 6.08
C ALA A 503 -6.32 -13.17 5.37
N PHE A 504 -5.39 -14.00 5.85
CA PHE A 504 -5.17 -15.33 5.29
C PHE A 504 -6.34 -16.30 5.55
N TYR A 505 -6.94 -16.30 6.74
CA TYR A 505 -8.16 -17.09 7.00
C TYR A 505 -9.33 -16.67 6.11
N ASN A 506 -9.56 -15.35 5.97
CA ASN A 506 -10.53 -14.82 5.01
C ASN A 506 -10.26 -15.30 3.59
N PHE A 507 -8.99 -15.27 3.16
CA PHE A 507 -8.59 -15.73 1.85
C PHE A 507 -8.92 -17.21 1.62
N ILE A 508 -8.66 -18.08 2.60
CA ILE A 508 -9.04 -19.50 2.52
C ILE A 508 -10.56 -19.66 2.33
N PHE A 509 -11.35 -18.89 3.09
CA PHE A 509 -12.80 -18.88 2.88
C PHE A 509 -13.17 -18.40 1.48
N ASP A 510 -12.56 -17.32 0.99
CA ASP A 510 -12.88 -16.73 -0.32
C ASP A 510 -12.59 -17.68 -1.49
N ILE A 511 -11.57 -18.54 -1.38
CA ILE A 511 -11.22 -19.53 -2.42
C ILE A 511 -12.00 -20.84 -2.31
N LEU A 512 -12.65 -21.11 -1.17
CA LEU A 512 -13.49 -22.30 -0.97
C LEU A 512 -14.98 -22.01 -1.20
N ALA A 513 -15.46 -20.81 -0.86
CA ALA A 513 -16.86 -20.44 -0.92
C ALA A 513 -17.13 -19.29 -1.93
N PRO A 514 -18.04 -19.47 -2.90
CA PRO A 514 -18.41 -18.43 -3.86
C PRO A 514 -19.15 -17.27 -3.19
N SER A 515 -18.97 -16.04 -3.71
CA SER A 515 -19.49 -14.80 -3.10
C SER A 515 -21.02 -14.73 -3.05
N ASN A 516 -21.70 -15.27 -4.06
CA ASN A 516 -23.17 -15.34 -4.10
C ASN A 516 -23.73 -16.54 -3.30
N LEU A 517 -22.86 -17.34 -2.67
CA LEU A 517 -23.21 -18.60 -2.00
C LEU A 517 -24.07 -19.52 -2.90
N SER A 518 -23.90 -19.43 -4.22
CA SER A 518 -24.52 -20.36 -5.16
C SER A 518 -23.82 -21.71 -5.02
N LEU A 519 -24.40 -22.60 -4.23
CA LEU A 519 -23.84 -23.92 -3.92
C LEU A 519 -23.98 -24.94 -5.06
N GLU A 520 -24.55 -24.54 -6.19
CA GLU A 520 -24.70 -25.41 -7.37
C GLU A 520 -23.33 -25.93 -7.87
N PRO A 521 -23.15 -27.25 -8.02
CA PRO A 521 -21.88 -27.87 -8.40
C PRO A 521 -21.48 -27.59 -9.86
N ASP A 522 -22.43 -27.29 -10.75
CA ASP A 522 -22.17 -27.16 -12.20
C ASP A 522 -21.82 -25.72 -12.63
N LYS A 523 -20.98 -25.04 -11.85
CA LYS A 523 -20.54 -23.65 -12.14
C LYS A 523 -19.02 -23.50 -12.12
N PRO A 524 -18.35 -23.47 -13.30
CA PRO A 524 -16.90 -23.32 -13.38
C PRO A 524 -16.36 -22.06 -12.68
N ASN A 525 -17.11 -20.96 -12.68
CA ASN A 525 -16.69 -19.71 -12.01
C ASN A 525 -16.70 -19.82 -10.48
N ALA A 526 -17.41 -20.80 -9.91
CA ALA A 526 -17.44 -21.04 -8.46
C ALA A 526 -16.37 -22.05 -8.00
N ALA A 527 -15.59 -22.61 -8.94
CA ALA A 527 -14.50 -23.53 -8.64
C ALA A 527 -13.26 -22.79 -8.10
N LEU A 528 -12.53 -23.40 -7.16
CA LEU A 528 -11.36 -22.81 -6.49
C LEU A 528 -10.35 -22.18 -7.46
N PRO A 529 -9.94 -22.86 -8.56
CA PRO A 529 -8.99 -22.28 -9.52
C PRO A 529 -9.47 -20.96 -10.12
N ASN A 530 -10.78 -20.77 -10.30
CA ASN A 530 -11.35 -19.51 -10.77
C ASN A 530 -11.58 -18.52 -9.62
N LEU A 531 -11.92 -18.99 -8.41
CA LEU A 531 -12.12 -18.12 -7.26
C LEU A 531 -10.85 -17.37 -6.85
N ILE A 532 -9.70 -18.05 -6.87
CA ILE A 532 -8.41 -17.50 -6.45
C ILE A 532 -7.88 -16.36 -7.35
N PHE A 533 -8.23 -16.35 -8.65
CA PHE A 533 -7.74 -15.35 -9.62
C PHE A 533 -8.84 -14.46 -10.22
N GLY A 534 -10.11 -14.87 -10.15
CA GLY A 534 -11.21 -14.25 -10.91
C GLY A 534 -12.00 -13.16 -10.18
N HIS A 535 -11.70 -12.89 -8.89
CA HIS A 535 -12.50 -11.99 -8.05
C HIS A 535 -11.63 -10.97 -7.29
N PRO A 536 -10.97 -10.02 -8.00
CA PRO A 536 -10.13 -9.01 -7.39
C PRO A 536 -10.88 -8.03 -6.46
N ASP A 537 -12.20 -8.02 -6.53
CA ASP A 537 -13.10 -7.16 -5.76
C ASP A 537 -13.37 -7.66 -4.33
N ARG A 538 -13.12 -8.94 -4.04
CA ARG A 538 -13.46 -9.55 -2.74
C ARG A 538 -12.45 -9.26 -1.62
N SER A 539 -11.16 -9.30 -1.93
CA SER A 539 -10.12 -9.06 -0.94
C SER A 539 -8.83 -8.53 -1.55
N ILE A 540 -8.00 -7.90 -0.72
CA ILE A 540 -6.71 -7.33 -1.15
C ILE A 540 -5.78 -8.43 -1.69
N ILE A 541 -5.83 -9.63 -1.09
CA ILE A 541 -5.04 -10.79 -1.53
C ILE A 541 -5.51 -11.23 -2.92
N LEU A 542 -6.82 -11.40 -3.14
CA LEU A 542 -7.35 -11.77 -4.46
C LEU A 542 -7.10 -10.70 -5.53
N ASN A 543 -7.12 -9.42 -5.16
CA ASN A 543 -6.73 -8.34 -6.06
C ASN A 543 -5.27 -8.45 -6.52
N ALA A 544 -4.37 -8.77 -5.60
CA ALA A 544 -2.96 -8.99 -5.92
C ALA A 544 -2.76 -10.26 -6.76
N LEU A 545 -3.45 -11.34 -6.42
CA LEU A 545 -3.40 -12.61 -7.17
C LEU A 545 -3.90 -12.45 -8.60
N HIS A 546 -4.96 -11.66 -8.82
CA HIS A 546 -5.48 -11.38 -10.16
C HIS A 546 -4.41 -10.81 -11.12
N ARG A 547 -3.45 -10.03 -10.62
CA ARG A 547 -2.36 -9.47 -11.42
C ARG A 547 -1.32 -10.51 -11.85
N ILE A 548 -1.25 -11.61 -11.14
CA ILE A 548 -0.39 -12.77 -11.46
C ILE A 548 -1.21 -13.96 -11.94
N ASP A 549 -2.41 -13.74 -12.45
CA ASP A 549 -3.27 -14.78 -13.00
C ASP A 549 -2.58 -15.50 -14.17
N PRO A 550 -2.42 -16.84 -14.11
CA PRO A 550 -1.87 -17.65 -15.19
C PRO A 550 -2.50 -17.40 -16.56
N VAL A 551 -3.79 -17.05 -16.62
CA VAL A 551 -4.51 -16.74 -17.88
C VAL A 551 -3.97 -15.49 -18.57
N SER A 552 -3.36 -14.57 -17.82
CA SER A 552 -2.79 -13.33 -18.36
C SER A 552 -1.41 -13.52 -19.00
N PHE A 553 -0.74 -14.64 -18.72
CA PHE A 553 0.59 -14.95 -19.26
C PHE A 553 0.48 -15.84 -20.49
N ARG A 554 1.12 -15.43 -21.60
CA ARG A 554 1.21 -16.24 -22.80
C ARG A 554 2.43 -17.14 -22.76
N THR A 555 2.22 -18.42 -22.49
CA THR A 555 3.22 -19.47 -22.68
C THR A 555 2.83 -20.30 -23.91
N ASP A 556 3.83 -20.80 -24.65
CA ASP A 556 3.60 -21.68 -25.80
C ASP A 556 2.78 -22.93 -25.39
N PHE A 557 3.03 -23.43 -24.18
CA PHE A 557 2.27 -24.54 -23.61
C PHE A 557 0.78 -24.20 -23.43
N PHE A 558 0.43 -23.09 -22.77
CA PHE A 558 -0.98 -22.71 -22.54
C PHE A 558 -1.69 -22.35 -23.85
N ASP A 559 -1.02 -21.66 -24.77
CA ASP A 559 -1.57 -21.34 -26.08
C ASP A 559 -1.91 -22.62 -26.87
N GLN A 560 -1.02 -23.62 -26.85
CA GLN A 560 -1.28 -24.93 -27.47
C GLN A 560 -2.40 -25.70 -26.76
N LEU A 561 -2.45 -25.69 -25.42
CA LEU A 561 -3.48 -26.37 -24.64
C LEU A 561 -4.87 -25.80 -24.95
N ILE A 562 -5.03 -24.48 -24.91
CA ILE A 562 -6.29 -23.80 -25.23
C ILE A 562 -6.67 -24.00 -26.69
N THR A 563 -5.72 -23.93 -27.62
CA THR A 563 -5.99 -24.18 -29.04
C THR A 563 -6.53 -25.60 -29.26
N LYS A 564 -5.92 -26.61 -28.62
CA LYS A 564 -6.41 -28.00 -28.66
C LYS A 564 -7.80 -28.12 -28.04
N TYR A 565 -8.03 -27.47 -26.89
CA TYR A 565 -9.31 -27.48 -26.20
C TYR A 565 -10.44 -26.89 -27.05
N VAL A 566 -10.24 -25.70 -27.62
CA VAL A 566 -11.26 -24.98 -28.42
C VAL A 566 -11.55 -25.67 -29.75
N LEU A 567 -10.54 -26.29 -30.38
CA LEU A 567 -10.71 -26.97 -31.68
C LEU A 567 -11.16 -28.43 -31.56
N ALA A 568 -11.13 -29.03 -30.37
CA ALA A 568 -11.50 -30.43 -30.19
C ALA A 568 -12.99 -30.66 -30.43
N GLN A 569 -13.33 -31.79 -31.04
CA GLN A 569 -14.72 -32.27 -31.10
C GLN A 569 -15.26 -32.65 -29.72
N GLN A 570 -14.36 -33.04 -28.81
CA GLN A 570 -14.65 -33.42 -27.42
C GLN A 570 -13.72 -32.64 -26.46
N PRO A 571 -13.98 -31.35 -26.20
CA PRO A 571 -13.15 -30.52 -25.32
C PRO A 571 -12.97 -31.09 -23.91
N GLN A 572 -13.97 -31.81 -23.40
CA GLN A 572 -13.92 -32.50 -22.11
C GLN A 572 -12.76 -33.51 -22.00
N ASP A 573 -12.39 -34.19 -23.10
CA ASP A 573 -11.30 -35.16 -23.07
C ASP A 573 -9.93 -34.46 -22.99
N ILE A 574 -9.80 -33.28 -23.61
CA ILE A 574 -8.61 -32.45 -23.47
C ILE A 574 -8.45 -31.99 -22.03
N ALA A 575 -9.54 -31.51 -21.40
CA ALA A 575 -9.52 -31.09 -20.00
C ALA A 575 -9.17 -32.25 -19.05
N LYS A 576 -9.78 -33.43 -19.23
CA LYS A 576 -9.47 -34.62 -18.43
C LYS A 576 -8.03 -35.06 -18.56
N ASN A 577 -7.51 -35.12 -19.79
CA ASN A 577 -6.11 -35.52 -20.02
C ASN A 577 -5.12 -34.54 -19.38
N ALA A 578 -5.44 -33.24 -19.37
CA ALA A 578 -4.58 -32.22 -18.78
C ALA A 578 -4.58 -32.23 -17.24
N LEU A 579 -5.73 -32.54 -16.62
CA LEU A 579 -5.89 -32.50 -15.16
C LEU A 579 -5.73 -33.88 -14.49
N GLY A 580 -5.72 -34.97 -15.26
CA GLY A 580 -5.62 -36.33 -14.74
C GLY A 580 -6.77 -36.66 -13.78
N ASP A 581 -6.44 -37.34 -12.68
CA ASP A 581 -7.41 -37.76 -11.66
C ASP A 581 -8.15 -36.57 -11.01
N MET A 582 -7.54 -35.38 -11.01
CA MET A 582 -8.17 -34.16 -10.45
C MET A 582 -9.34 -33.65 -11.28
N ALA A 583 -9.51 -34.13 -12.52
CA ALA A 583 -10.67 -33.82 -13.34
C ALA A 583 -11.98 -34.36 -12.75
N GLU A 584 -11.93 -35.45 -11.97
CA GLU A 584 -13.12 -36.10 -11.42
C GLU A 584 -13.75 -35.32 -10.25
N ILE A 585 -13.02 -34.35 -9.68
CA ILE A 585 -13.51 -33.51 -8.57
C ILE A 585 -14.66 -32.62 -9.04
N TYR A 586 -14.55 -32.04 -10.24
CA TYR A 586 -15.53 -31.09 -10.75
C TYR A 586 -16.39 -31.69 -11.85
N ARG A 587 -17.66 -31.97 -11.52
CA ARG A 587 -18.62 -32.64 -12.42
C ARG A 587 -18.78 -31.94 -13.77
N PHE A 588 -18.76 -30.61 -13.80
CA PHE A 588 -18.91 -29.83 -15.04
C PHE A 588 -17.85 -30.14 -16.10
N ILE A 589 -16.69 -30.68 -15.73
CA ILE A 589 -15.61 -31.05 -16.67
C ILE A 589 -16.06 -32.17 -17.62
N HIS A 590 -17.02 -33.00 -17.18
CA HIS A 590 -17.51 -34.13 -17.97
C HIS A 590 -18.52 -33.72 -19.06
N HIS A 591 -18.96 -32.47 -19.03
CA HIS A 591 -19.96 -31.93 -19.94
C HIS A 591 -19.31 -30.98 -20.96
N ALA A 592 -19.76 -31.04 -22.22
CA ALA A 592 -19.30 -30.11 -23.24
C ALA A 592 -19.84 -28.70 -22.93
N PRO A 593 -19.08 -27.63 -23.21
CA PRO A 593 -19.55 -26.26 -22.99
C PRO A 593 -20.78 -25.96 -23.84
N GLU A 594 -21.82 -25.42 -23.20
CA GLU A 594 -23.10 -25.12 -23.87
C GLU A 594 -23.06 -23.80 -24.65
N ASN A 595 -22.22 -22.85 -24.23
CA ASN A 595 -22.10 -21.52 -24.81
C ASN A 595 -20.67 -20.97 -24.69
N THR A 596 -20.41 -19.84 -25.35
CA THR A 596 -19.09 -19.17 -25.36
C THR A 596 -18.63 -18.75 -23.97
N ASP A 597 -19.54 -18.29 -23.11
CA ASP A 597 -19.19 -17.86 -21.75
C ASP A 597 -18.72 -19.04 -20.89
N THR A 598 -19.41 -20.18 -20.99
CA THR A 598 -19.03 -21.44 -20.33
C THR A 598 -17.72 -21.99 -20.88
N MET A 599 -17.51 -21.89 -22.20
CA MET A 599 -16.24 -22.27 -22.83
C MET A 599 -15.07 -21.44 -22.32
N ASN A 600 -15.25 -20.12 -22.18
CA ASN A 600 -14.23 -19.22 -21.65
C ASN A 600 -13.95 -19.47 -20.15
N ALA A 601 -15.00 -19.70 -19.37
CA ALA A 601 -14.89 -20.03 -17.94
C ALA A 601 -14.16 -21.35 -17.72
N LEU A 602 -14.45 -22.37 -18.55
CA LEU A 602 -13.75 -23.67 -18.53
C LEU A 602 -12.32 -23.58 -19.04
N GLY A 603 -12.05 -22.78 -20.08
CA GLY A 603 -10.68 -22.54 -20.55
C GLY A 603 -9.83 -21.85 -19.49
N SER A 604 -10.37 -20.83 -18.81
CA SER A 604 -9.71 -20.16 -17.69
C SER A 604 -9.47 -21.13 -16.53
N PHE A 605 -10.50 -21.91 -16.18
CA PHE A 605 -10.40 -22.96 -15.17
C PHE A 605 -9.30 -23.97 -15.51
N LEU A 606 -9.18 -24.40 -16.78
CA LEU A 606 -8.20 -25.38 -17.22
C LEU A 606 -6.76 -24.87 -17.04
N ILE A 607 -6.47 -23.65 -17.50
CA ILE A 607 -5.14 -23.03 -17.33
C ILE A 607 -4.80 -22.90 -15.85
N ARG A 608 -5.72 -22.31 -15.07
CA ARG A 608 -5.51 -22.05 -13.64
C ARG A 608 -5.33 -23.35 -12.86
N SER A 609 -6.14 -24.37 -13.16
CA SER A 609 -6.03 -25.70 -12.54
C SER A 609 -4.71 -26.37 -12.88
N TYR A 610 -4.28 -26.34 -14.14
CA TYR A 610 -3.00 -26.91 -14.54
C TYR A 610 -1.85 -26.20 -13.83
N SER A 611 -1.87 -24.87 -13.76
CA SER A 611 -0.86 -24.08 -13.05
C SER A 611 -0.80 -24.42 -11.55
N LEU A 612 -1.96 -24.59 -10.89
CA LEU A 612 -2.03 -24.99 -9.47
C LEU A 612 -1.58 -26.44 -9.22
N LEU A 613 -1.71 -27.33 -10.21
CA LEU A 613 -1.27 -28.72 -10.09
C LEU A 613 0.21 -28.91 -10.45
N ASN A 614 0.80 -27.96 -11.19
CA ASN A 614 2.17 -28.03 -11.70
C ASN A 614 2.94 -26.76 -11.30
N PRO A 615 3.32 -26.61 -10.02
CA PRO A 615 3.98 -25.41 -9.49
C PRO A 615 5.34 -25.07 -10.12
N GLN A 616 5.92 -25.96 -10.93
CA GLN A 616 7.29 -25.87 -11.45
C GLN A 616 7.47 -24.87 -12.61
N GLU A 617 6.40 -24.31 -13.18
CA GLU A 617 6.49 -23.26 -14.21
C GLU A 617 6.54 -21.85 -13.58
N THR A 618 7.58 -21.60 -12.79
CA THR A 618 7.75 -20.35 -12.04
C THR A 618 8.41 -19.23 -12.86
N ASP A 619 7.97 -18.00 -12.56
CA ASP A 619 8.53 -16.74 -13.03
C ASP A 619 10.04 -16.63 -12.70
N ARG A 620 10.89 -16.65 -13.73
CA ARG A 620 12.35 -16.63 -13.58
C ARG A 620 12.86 -15.35 -12.92
N THR A 621 12.31 -14.19 -13.31
CA THR A 621 12.69 -12.90 -12.74
C THR A 621 12.38 -12.86 -11.24
N TYR A 622 11.27 -13.46 -10.82
CA TYR A 622 10.94 -13.63 -9.40
C TYR A 622 11.95 -14.51 -8.66
N LEU A 623 12.32 -15.66 -9.22
CA LEU A 623 13.31 -16.55 -8.59
C LEU A 623 14.69 -15.91 -8.50
N ASP A 624 15.12 -15.21 -9.55
CA ASP A 624 16.40 -14.50 -9.57
C ASP A 624 16.43 -13.40 -8.51
N PHE A 625 15.34 -12.65 -8.34
CA PHE A 625 15.24 -11.67 -7.27
C PHE A 625 15.36 -12.32 -5.87
N LEU A 626 14.66 -13.43 -5.62
CA LEU A 626 14.77 -14.15 -4.34
C LEU A 626 16.19 -14.67 -4.10
N LYS A 627 16.87 -15.13 -5.15
CA LYS A 627 18.27 -15.55 -5.08
C LYS A 627 19.17 -14.39 -4.67
N TYR A 628 19.03 -13.21 -5.28
CA TYR A 628 19.80 -12.03 -4.89
C TYR A 628 19.47 -11.55 -3.48
N LEU A 629 18.19 -11.58 -3.11
CA LEU A 629 17.75 -11.23 -1.77
C LEU A 629 18.41 -12.14 -0.74
N LYS A 630 18.38 -13.46 -0.98
CA LYS A 630 19.05 -14.44 -0.13
C LYS A 630 20.56 -14.21 -0.07
N ALA A 631 21.22 -14.03 -1.21
CA ALA A 631 22.64 -13.79 -1.30
C ALA A 631 23.08 -12.56 -0.49
N TYR A 632 22.31 -11.48 -0.54
CA TYR A 632 22.56 -10.25 0.20
C TYR A 632 22.60 -10.49 1.72
N TYR A 633 21.60 -11.17 2.27
CA TYR A 633 21.54 -11.45 3.71
C TYR A 633 22.53 -12.52 4.17
N LEU A 634 22.98 -13.42 3.28
CA LEU A 634 24.04 -14.40 3.59
C LEU A 634 25.46 -13.83 3.48
N GLY A 635 25.62 -12.75 2.71
CA GLY A 635 26.92 -12.14 2.42
C GLY A 635 27.63 -12.76 1.22
N ASP A 636 26.89 -13.35 0.27
CA ASP A 636 27.45 -13.92 -0.96
C ASP A 636 27.79 -12.82 -1.97
N GLY A 637 29.05 -12.39 -1.96
CA GLY A 637 29.56 -11.35 -2.85
C GLY A 637 29.53 -11.71 -4.33
N GLU A 638 29.62 -12.99 -4.71
CA GLU A 638 29.64 -13.39 -6.13
C GLU A 638 28.27 -13.14 -6.79
N SER A 639 27.19 -13.54 -6.11
CA SER A 639 25.84 -13.27 -6.61
C SER A 639 25.53 -11.77 -6.59
N ILE A 640 26.00 -11.02 -5.59
CA ILE A 640 25.77 -9.57 -5.52
C ILE A 640 26.55 -8.80 -6.59
N GLU A 641 27.73 -9.26 -6.99
CA GLU A 641 28.46 -8.72 -8.15
C GLU A 641 27.61 -8.83 -9.43
N SER A 642 26.98 -9.98 -9.68
CA SER A 642 26.08 -10.15 -10.84
C SER A 642 24.89 -9.18 -10.80
N LEU A 643 24.38 -8.84 -9.61
CA LEU A 643 23.35 -7.83 -9.46
C LEU A 643 23.88 -6.42 -9.78
N PHE A 644 25.10 -6.10 -9.36
CA PHE A 644 25.73 -4.83 -9.69
C PHE A 644 26.04 -4.69 -11.18
N GLU A 645 26.40 -5.77 -11.87
CA GLU A 645 26.55 -5.76 -13.34
C GLU A 645 25.27 -5.30 -14.03
N LEU A 646 24.10 -5.84 -13.63
CA LEU A 646 22.80 -5.39 -14.10
C LEU A 646 22.57 -3.90 -13.81
N ILE A 647 22.81 -3.46 -12.58
CA ILE A 647 22.55 -2.07 -12.16
C ILE A 647 23.46 -1.09 -12.90
N ARG A 648 24.74 -1.44 -13.09
CA ARG A 648 25.69 -0.65 -13.88
C ARG A 648 25.18 -0.45 -15.29
N GLU A 649 24.78 -1.53 -15.96
CA GLU A 649 24.26 -1.44 -17.32
C GLU A 649 23.03 -0.54 -17.38
N VAL A 650 22.09 -0.71 -16.45
CA VAL A 650 20.87 0.10 -16.41
C VAL A 650 21.16 1.56 -16.12
N ILE A 651 22.16 1.92 -15.29
CA ILE A 651 22.58 3.31 -15.08
C ILE A 651 22.99 3.96 -16.40
N TYR A 652 23.73 3.26 -17.27
CA TYR A 652 24.10 3.77 -18.59
C TYR A 652 22.92 3.82 -19.57
N LEU A 653 21.93 2.93 -19.45
CA LEU A 653 20.73 2.91 -20.29
C LEU A 653 19.67 3.93 -19.87
N TRP A 654 19.60 4.27 -18.57
CA TRP A 654 18.47 5.02 -17.98
C TRP A 654 18.18 6.36 -18.66
N ARG A 655 19.20 7.24 -18.77
CA ARG A 655 19.15 8.45 -19.63
C ARG A 655 20.02 8.32 -20.88
N GLY A 656 20.64 7.16 -21.07
CA GLY A 656 21.60 6.89 -22.12
C GLY A 656 23.00 7.41 -21.81
N SER A 657 23.93 7.04 -22.69
CA SER A 657 25.33 7.42 -22.63
C SER A 657 25.83 7.84 -24.02
N PRO A 658 26.59 8.95 -24.16
CA PRO A 658 27.21 9.31 -25.43
C PRO A 658 28.45 8.47 -25.78
N ARG A 659 29.15 7.97 -24.76
CA ARG A 659 30.38 7.19 -24.85
C ARG A 659 30.67 6.52 -23.51
N GLU A 660 31.53 5.51 -23.52
CA GLU A 660 31.98 4.85 -22.29
C GLU A 660 32.37 5.83 -21.19
N ASN A 661 31.92 5.54 -19.96
CA ASN A 661 32.15 6.33 -18.75
C ASN A 661 31.53 7.74 -18.76
N TYR A 662 30.55 8.03 -19.61
CA TYR A 662 29.82 9.30 -19.58
C TYR A 662 28.32 9.08 -19.41
N LEU A 663 27.68 9.85 -18.53
CA LEU A 663 26.23 9.82 -18.31
C LEU A 663 25.59 11.14 -18.71
N TYR A 664 24.45 11.06 -19.42
CA TYR A 664 23.66 12.26 -19.70
C TYR A 664 22.95 12.77 -18.43
N ILE A 665 22.94 14.09 -18.27
CA ILE A 665 22.25 14.78 -17.17
C ILE A 665 20.81 15.10 -17.58
N ASP A 666 20.63 15.53 -18.83
CA ASP A 666 19.37 16.05 -19.33
C ASP A 666 18.55 14.98 -20.09
N GLY A 667 17.24 15.18 -20.11
CA GLY A 667 16.32 14.44 -20.97
C GLY A 667 16.63 14.61 -22.46
N ALA A 668 16.06 13.74 -23.30
CA ALA A 668 16.39 13.66 -24.72
C ALA A 668 15.87 14.84 -25.60
N ASN A 669 15.20 15.85 -25.02
CA ASN A 669 14.44 16.86 -25.76
C ASN A 669 15.20 18.16 -26.06
N ASN A 670 16.50 18.25 -25.74
CA ASN A 670 17.30 19.45 -25.98
C ASN A 670 18.14 19.33 -27.26
N ASP A 671 18.37 20.44 -27.95
CA ASP A 671 19.26 20.50 -29.15
C ASP A 671 20.71 20.09 -28.81
N TYR A 672 21.11 20.32 -27.55
CA TYR A 672 22.37 19.86 -26.99
C TYR A 672 22.11 19.16 -25.66
N ARG A 673 22.75 18.01 -25.46
CA ARG A 673 22.73 17.26 -24.20
C ARG A 673 24.07 17.36 -23.52
N VAL A 674 24.04 17.54 -22.20
CA VAL A 674 25.24 17.57 -21.37
C VAL A 674 25.48 16.19 -20.77
N ALA A 675 26.75 15.75 -20.76
CA ALA A 675 27.16 14.53 -20.08
C ALA A 675 28.41 14.75 -19.21
N TYR A 676 28.45 14.07 -18.07
CA TYR A 676 29.58 14.07 -17.13
C TYR A 676 30.32 12.73 -17.15
N PRO A 677 31.65 12.73 -16.91
CA PRO A 677 32.38 11.49 -16.66
C PRO A 677 31.85 10.84 -15.38
N PHE A 678 31.50 9.57 -15.42
CA PHE A 678 30.96 8.83 -14.28
C PHE A 678 31.98 7.79 -13.80
N GLN A 679 32.32 7.87 -12.52
CA GLN A 679 33.15 6.91 -11.80
C GLN A 679 32.55 6.74 -10.42
N ALA A 680 32.35 5.49 -10.02
CA ALA A 680 31.63 5.14 -8.81
C ALA A 680 32.17 3.81 -8.27
N GLU A 681 32.20 3.66 -6.96
CA GLU A 681 32.53 2.40 -6.28
C GLU A 681 31.25 1.78 -5.73
N GLU A 682 31.09 0.47 -5.88
CA GLU A 682 29.89 -0.25 -5.46
C GLU A 682 29.90 -0.43 -3.94
N ILE A 683 28.75 -0.15 -3.31
CA ILE A 683 28.59 -0.26 -1.86
C ILE A 683 27.26 -0.92 -1.50
N VAL A 684 27.26 -1.59 -0.36
CA VAL A 684 26.09 -2.21 0.26
C VAL A 684 25.86 -1.59 1.64
N ASP A 685 24.63 -1.64 2.15
CA ASP A 685 24.41 -1.33 3.57
C ASP A 685 25.02 -2.44 4.45
N GLU A 686 26.18 -2.16 5.06
CA GLU A 686 26.91 -3.10 5.92
C GLU A 686 26.11 -3.58 7.13
N ARG A 687 25.06 -2.86 7.55
CA ARG A 687 24.20 -3.27 8.67
C ARG A 687 23.29 -4.44 8.29
N LEU A 688 22.87 -4.49 7.03
CA LEU A 688 21.95 -5.51 6.51
C LEU A 688 22.68 -6.63 5.77
N PHE A 689 23.79 -6.31 5.11
CA PHE A 689 24.58 -7.29 4.38
C PHE A 689 25.17 -8.34 5.33
N ALA A 690 25.05 -9.62 4.96
CA ALA A 690 25.51 -10.75 5.78
C ALA A 690 24.88 -10.85 7.20
N SER A 691 23.72 -10.24 7.43
CA SER A 691 23.03 -10.18 8.74
C SER A 691 22.15 -11.40 9.08
N ALA A 692 22.06 -12.41 8.21
CA ALA A 692 21.27 -13.61 8.49
C ALA A 692 21.75 -14.34 9.77
N GLU A 693 20.83 -14.61 10.69
CA GLU A 693 21.11 -15.23 11.99
C GLU A 693 21.69 -16.66 11.88
N ASN A 694 21.23 -17.41 10.87
CA ASN A 694 21.73 -18.74 10.57
C ASN A 694 22.01 -18.86 9.07
N LYS A 695 23.28 -19.09 8.72
CA LYS A 695 23.73 -19.21 7.33
C LYS A 695 23.49 -20.59 6.73
N ASP A 696 23.25 -21.58 7.58
CA ASP A 696 23.09 -22.99 7.20
C ASP A 696 21.63 -23.45 7.13
N SER A 697 20.66 -22.55 7.38
CA SER A 697 19.23 -22.84 7.32
C SER A 697 18.43 -21.72 6.69
N ASP A 698 17.16 -22.01 6.42
CA ASP A 698 16.12 -21.03 6.16
C ASP A 698 16.08 -19.96 7.25
N PHE A 699 15.89 -18.70 6.84
CA PHE A 699 15.75 -17.57 7.75
C PHE A 699 14.49 -16.78 7.45
N TYR A 700 13.82 -16.32 8.52
CA TYR A 700 12.55 -15.59 8.49
C TYR A 700 12.73 -14.09 8.69
N ARG A 701 13.98 -13.66 8.90
CA ARG A 701 14.30 -12.29 9.26
C ARG A 701 15.03 -11.61 8.12
N PHE A 702 14.31 -10.75 7.43
CA PHE A 702 14.83 -9.92 6.36
C PHE A 702 13.79 -8.87 5.99
N SER A 703 14.26 -7.80 5.36
CA SER A 703 13.39 -6.89 4.64
C SER A 703 13.23 -7.37 3.19
N PRO A 704 12.03 -7.25 2.58
CA PRO A 704 11.77 -7.69 1.20
C PRO A 704 12.35 -6.72 0.15
N PHE A 705 13.53 -6.17 0.43
CA PHE A 705 14.31 -5.30 -0.44
C PHE A 705 15.80 -5.51 -0.16
N ILE A 706 16.62 -5.13 -1.13
CA ILE A 706 18.08 -5.14 -1.06
C ILE A 706 18.56 -3.69 -1.01
N ARG A 707 19.32 -3.29 0.03
CA ARG A 707 19.83 -1.92 0.14
C ARG A 707 21.27 -1.81 -0.35
N ILE A 708 21.42 -1.23 -1.55
CA ILE A 708 22.68 -1.14 -2.29
C ILE A 708 22.81 0.21 -3.01
N GLY A 709 24.00 0.52 -3.51
CA GLY A 709 24.23 1.72 -4.28
C GLY A 709 25.69 1.95 -4.59
N PHE A 710 26.10 3.22 -4.63
CA PHE A 710 27.45 3.60 -5.00
C PHE A 710 28.01 4.73 -4.14
N GLU A 711 29.33 4.71 -3.94
CA GLU A 711 30.09 5.86 -3.48
C GLU A 711 30.52 6.71 -4.67
N VAL A 712 30.13 7.99 -4.66
CA VAL A 712 30.50 8.97 -5.70
C VAL A 712 31.01 10.24 -5.03
N GLY A 713 32.27 10.61 -5.33
CA GLY A 713 32.86 11.84 -4.82
C GLY A 713 32.96 11.91 -3.29
N GLY A 714 33.14 10.78 -2.62
CA GLY A 714 33.20 10.68 -1.15
C GLY A 714 31.83 10.69 -0.45
N LYS A 715 30.73 10.53 -1.20
CA LYS A 715 29.38 10.37 -0.66
C LYS A 715 28.81 9.01 -1.02
N GLU A 716 28.37 8.28 0.00
CA GLU A 716 27.58 7.05 -0.14
C GLU A 716 26.13 7.38 -0.53
N ILE A 717 25.65 6.77 -1.60
CA ILE A 717 24.30 6.96 -2.11
C ILE A 717 23.68 5.57 -2.26
N LEU A 718 22.76 5.22 -1.37
CA LEU A 718 22.07 3.93 -1.31
C LEU A 718 20.59 4.09 -1.70
N PHE A 719 20.01 3.03 -2.26
CA PHE A 719 18.57 2.92 -2.50
C PHE A 719 18.08 1.52 -2.15
N ASP A 720 16.75 1.38 -1.96
CA ASP A 720 16.12 0.10 -1.67
C ASP A 720 15.63 -0.54 -2.98
N LEU A 721 16.27 -1.63 -3.37
CA LEU A 721 15.89 -2.43 -4.52
C LEU A 721 14.85 -3.48 -4.11
N ASP A 722 13.58 -3.17 -4.30
CA ASP A 722 12.48 -4.14 -4.20
C ASP A 722 12.26 -4.90 -5.52
N TYR A 723 11.37 -5.90 -5.51
CA TYR A 723 11.07 -6.71 -6.69
C TYR A 723 10.53 -5.86 -7.86
N LYS A 724 9.66 -4.89 -7.61
CA LYS A 724 9.00 -4.11 -8.65
C LYS A 724 10.03 -3.26 -9.40
N LEU A 725 10.94 -2.63 -8.66
CA LEU A 725 12.06 -1.90 -9.22
C LEU A 725 13.02 -2.87 -9.95
N TYR A 726 13.41 -3.97 -9.32
CA TYR A 726 14.27 -4.99 -9.96
C TYR A 726 13.69 -5.49 -11.29
N SER A 727 12.40 -5.84 -11.33
CA SER A 727 11.71 -6.26 -12.55
C SER A 727 11.73 -5.18 -13.63
N LEU A 728 11.61 -3.90 -13.26
CA LEU A 728 11.76 -2.78 -14.18
C LEU A 728 13.20 -2.66 -14.70
N LEU A 729 14.21 -2.79 -13.83
CA LEU A 729 15.62 -2.73 -14.23
C LEU A 729 15.97 -3.85 -15.23
N VAL A 730 15.51 -5.08 -14.98
CA VAL A 730 15.67 -6.22 -15.91
C VAL A 730 15.01 -5.91 -17.26
N LYS A 731 13.77 -5.40 -17.27
CA LYS A 731 13.11 -5.01 -18.52
C LYS A 731 13.91 -3.96 -19.29
N ILE A 732 14.51 -2.99 -18.60
CA ILE A 732 15.33 -1.95 -19.24
C ILE A 732 16.60 -2.53 -19.85
N GLN A 733 17.25 -3.46 -19.16
CA GLN A 733 18.38 -4.21 -19.70
C GLN A 733 17.99 -4.93 -21.00
N ASP A 734 16.79 -5.51 -21.04
CA ASP A 734 16.22 -6.17 -22.23
C ASP A 734 15.73 -5.17 -23.32
N GLY A 735 15.98 -3.87 -23.15
CA GLY A 735 15.65 -2.82 -24.12
C GLY A 735 14.27 -2.18 -23.96
N TYR A 736 13.55 -2.47 -22.87
CA TYR A 736 12.30 -1.78 -22.54
C TYR A 736 12.56 -0.31 -22.21
N ARG A 737 11.72 0.58 -22.74
CA ARG A 737 11.75 2.01 -22.43
C ARG A 737 10.66 2.33 -21.40
N PRO A 738 11.00 2.78 -20.18
CA PRO A 738 10.03 3.08 -19.14
C PRO A 738 9.01 4.14 -19.58
N ASN A 739 7.74 3.90 -19.26
CA ASN A 739 6.65 4.85 -19.48
C ASN A 739 6.47 5.79 -18.25
N ARG A 740 5.53 6.75 -18.33
CA ARG A 740 5.29 7.72 -17.23
C ARG A 740 4.88 7.05 -15.92
N ASN A 741 4.13 5.95 -15.95
CA ASN A 741 3.74 5.22 -14.75
C ASN A 741 4.94 4.47 -14.15
N ASP A 742 5.79 3.86 -14.99
CA ASP A 742 6.99 3.17 -14.51
C ASP A 742 7.94 4.16 -13.81
N LEU A 743 8.14 5.34 -14.41
CA LEU A 743 8.96 6.40 -13.81
C LEU A 743 8.35 6.91 -12.49
N ARG A 744 7.02 7.04 -12.42
CA ARG A 744 6.32 7.42 -11.18
C ARG A 744 6.49 6.35 -10.10
N ASP A 745 6.48 5.08 -10.48
CA ASP A 745 6.60 3.98 -9.55
C ASP A 745 8.08 3.74 -9.14
N ALA A 746 9.04 4.22 -9.93
CA ALA A 746 10.48 4.12 -9.70
C ALA A 746 11.11 5.45 -9.21
N VAL A 747 10.35 6.31 -8.52
CA VAL A 747 10.82 7.63 -8.04
C VAL A 747 12.10 7.52 -7.19
N GLN A 748 12.21 6.52 -6.31
CA GLN A 748 13.41 6.31 -5.50
C GLN A 748 14.66 6.10 -6.37
N PHE A 749 14.53 5.39 -7.50
CA PHE A 749 15.64 5.17 -8.42
C PHE A 749 15.97 6.44 -9.23
N ILE A 750 14.98 7.26 -9.56
CA ILE A 750 15.19 8.57 -10.19
C ILE A 750 15.97 9.48 -9.26
N ASP A 751 15.55 9.58 -8.00
CA ASP A 751 16.21 10.39 -6.98
C ASP A 751 17.65 9.91 -6.75
N PHE A 752 17.84 8.60 -6.65
CA PHE A 752 19.15 7.95 -6.60
C PHE A 752 20.04 8.35 -7.80
N TYR A 753 19.53 8.22 -9.03
CA TYR A 753 20.28 8.58 -10.24
C TYR A 753 20.64 10.07 -10.30
N ASP A 754 19.72 10.96 -9.89
CA ASP A 754 19.98 12.39 -9.83
C ASP A 754 21.00 12.75 -8.73
N GLU A 755 21.04 12.02 -7.61
CA GLU A 755 22.10 12.14 -6.62
C GLU A 755 23.46 11.69 -7.17
N LEU A 756 23.54 10.55 -7.88
CA LEU A 756 24.77 10.10 -8.53
C LEU A 756 25.35 11.20 -9.42
N ILE A 757 24.52 11.81 -10.28
CA ILE A 757 24.93 12.92 -11.13
C ILE A 757 25.34 14.17 -10.32
N ARG A 758 24.65 14.44 -9.21
CA ARG A 758 24.92 15.63 -8.38
C ARG A 758 26.34 15.61 -7.81
N TYR A 759 26.77 14.45 -7.32
CA TYR A 759 28.07 14.27 -6.64
C TYR A 759 29.20 13.81 -7.57
N THR A 760 28.88 13.50 -8.83
CA THR A 760 29.88 13.24 -9.87
C THR A 760 30.83 14.44 -10.03
N ASP A 761 32.11 14.20 -10.32
CA ASP A 761 33.13 15.26 -10.48
C ASP A 761 32.87 16.09 -11.76
N LYS A 762 32.21 17.24 -11.60
CA LYS A 762 31.91 18.20 -12.68
C LYS A 762 33.07 19.14 -13.00
N SER A 763 34.18 19.06 -12.25
CA SER A 763 35.21 20.11 -12.26
C SER A 763 36.26 19.95 -13.35
N LYS A 764 36.40 18.74 -13.92
CA LYS A 764 37.50 18.38 -14.82
C LYS A 764 37.12 18.38 -16.30
N SER A 765 36.02 17.71 -16.66
CA SER A 765 35.57 17.61 -18.05
C SER A 765 34.05 17.51 -18.14
N ILE A 766 33.48 18.19 -19.13
CA ILE A 766 32.05 18.14 -19.48
C ILE A 766 31.95 17.86 -20.97
N LEU A 767 31.05 16.96 -21.36
CA LEU A 767 30.80 16.66 -22.77
C LEU A 767 29.49 17.31 -23.21
N LEU A 768 29.54 18.15 -24.22
CA LEU A 768 28.37 18.67 -24.93
C LEU A 768 28.15 17.86 -26.20
N VAL A 769 26.95 17.34 -26.37
CA VAL A 769 26.59 16.46 -27.48
C VAL A 769 25.43 17.08 -28.25
N SER A 770 25.64 17.36 -29.52
CA SER A 770 24.59 17.82 -30.43
C SER A 770 23.64 16.68 -30.76
N THR A 771 22.33 16.90 -30.59
CA THR A 771 21.31 15.88 -30.90
C THR A 771 21.03 15.75 -32.40
N HIS A 772 21.42 16.74 -33.21
CA HIS A 772 21.20 16.74 -34.66
C HIS A 772 22.19 15.87 -35.43
N ASP A 773 23.48 15.93 -35.08
CA ASP A 773 24.57 15.27 -35.83
C ASP A 773 25.44 14.36 -34.97
N GLY A 774 25.14 14.24 -33.67
CA GLY A 774 25.92 13.45 -32.72
C GLY A 774 27.34 13.97 -32.51
N SER A 775 27.64 15.21 -32.93
CA SER A 775 28.95 15.81 -32.72
C SER A 775 29.18 16.12 -31.25
N MET A 776 30.40 15.86 -30.78
CA MET A 776 30.75 15.96 -29.37
C MET A 776 31.85 17.00 -29.15
N VAL A 777 31.67 17.82 -28.13
CA VAL A 777 32.63 18.84 -27.72
C VAL A 777 32.92 18.66 -26.24
N GLU A 778 34.19 18.46 -25.91
CA GLU A 778 34.65 18.36 -24.53
C GLU A 778 35.14 19.73 -24.05
N LEU A 779 34.60 20.15 -22.91
CA LEU A 779 34.97 21.34 -22.17
C LEU A 779 35.82 20.92 -20.98
N THR A 780 37.06 21.43 -20.88
CA THR A 780 37.97 21.15 -19.76
C THR A 780 38.43 22.43 -19.10
N LYS A 781 38.78 22.37 -17.80
CA LYS A 781 39.39 23.50 -17.10
C LYS A 781 40.92 23.42 -17.21
N PRO A 782 41.58 24.37 -17.90
CA PRO A 782 43.02 24.30 -18.11
C PRO A 782 43.81 24.57 -16.82
N LYS A 783 44.81 23.73 -16.52
CA LYS A 783 45.63 23.84 -15.29
C LYS A 783 46.56 25.06 -15.26
N PHE A 784 46.95 25.58 -16.43
CA PHE A 784 48.01 26.61 -16.56
C PHE A 784 47.67 27.75 -17.55
N SER A 785 46.43 27.84 -18.06
CA SER A 785 46.02 28.85 -19.04
C SER A 785 45.30 30.04 -18.38
N LYS A 786 45.34 31.21 -19.04
CA LYS A 786 44.50 32.38 -18.68
C LYS A 786 43.04 32.26 -19.15
N SER A 787 42.72 31.29 -20.01
CA SER A 787 41.35 31.03 -20.46
C SER A 787 40.54 30.31 -19.38
N LYS A 788 39.26 30.66 -19.22
CA LYS A 788 38.36 30.01 -18.23
C LYS A 788 38.10 28.53 -18.56
N PHE A 789 38.09 28.16 -19.85
CA PHE A 789 37.86 26.80 -20.36
C PHE A 789 38.69 26.51 -21.62
N GLU A 790 39.00 25.24 -21.87
CA GLU A 790 39.54 24.68 -23.12
C GLU A 790 38.45 23.85 -23.82
N VAL A 791 38.26 24.08 -25.12
CA VAL A 791 37.25 23.39 -25.95
C VAL A 791 37.96 22.45 -26.92
N ARG A 792 37.62 21.16 -26.91
CA ARG A 792 38.14 20.18 -27.88
C ARG A 792 37.00 19.45 -28.57
N LYS A 793 37.06 19.35 -29.90
CA LYS A 793 36.18 18.44 -30.64
C LYS A 793 36.62 17.00 -30.36
N VAL A 794 35.67 16.17 -29.96
CA VAL A 794 35.86 14.74 -29.74
C VAL A 794 35.34 14.02 -30.98
N LYS A 795 36.14 13.10 -31.54
CA LYS A 795 35.68 12.22 -32.62
C LYS A 795 34.82 11.10 -32.00
N GLN A 796 33.75 10.73 -32.71
CA GLN A 796 32.91 9.57 -32.39
C GLN A 796 33.73 8.31 -32.18
#